data_AF-A0A3N5ST32-F1
#
_entry.id   AF-A0A3N5ST32-F1
#
_cell.length_a   1.000
_cell.length_b   1.000
_cell.length_c   1.000
_cell.angle_alpha   90.00
_cell.angle_beta   90.00
_cell.angle_gamma   90.00
#
_symmetry.space_group_name_H-M   'P 1'
#
loop_
_entity.id
_entity.type
_entity.pdbx_description
1 polymer ?
#
loop_
_entity_poly.entity_id
_entity_poly.type
_entity_poly.pdbx_seq_one_letter_code
_entity_poly.pdbx_strand_id
1 'polypeptide(L)'
;MTAYLIVDVDDLLQRLESRGVAQDLQAVARTLLNSAALAAGLGSPSQLVAIAVADWNRYRRPSSSVGVGVQQVFAGEGYDLFNVPDRKVVADALLMHYFSFDDISVDELIVATSRLDISTLVHRVQTTDRARVRIWADEPPADLHNVIFQPLEGILGIPSKGVALYIDFENISISLSEQGYILDIDGLISGMIRQAQKHGQVVHMAAYAPWSQRGSLGPLTDHTGREVSDEVPSRLARASIDPVFSLPGKNSADMRIAKEVLDDSARPDSADVFIIASGDRDFNEVFSAVRTRNKQVIVWGVRGSTSRTVESNPALEVEYVEDFCNMKRHIDVIAASAAASPEALDEEPEFRPSQWSTLILQLDILLKEAEAPTVALERLVRQLIATRAVPDADRADTLINQAAGRGLLIVDPAMDTVTPNPSNPIVQKTRLIRDRIVHRVANTLHVRGWEYVNYGFLLKGIGMDHGLLGPGLNPTDTWRSEWVDILVREGILTRELVPHRHNPEDLVPVIKLADEGVPLSVPPLPGVTQEDVDDMVQRIIVSVEQFTSFRGFAWCPLGSLHRRLRPFDPGTTFQQAVEEMLEDGSVLVEEYENPQSEFTTKGISLVEQSPQVQDVLNNRNAFIRALLNLYESRQPITREALQEQTGMDDHDLDLWISIMQSENVLKSVPGQPHLYSLFRTHHTVCMVAGDNTEET
;
A
#
# COMPACT_ATOMS: atom_id res chain seq x y z
N MET A 1 -25.14 6.72 -42.59
CA MET A 1 -24.00 7.03 -41.71
C MET A 1 -23.53 8.42 -42.06
N THR A 2 -23.68 9.36 -41.13
CA THR A 2 -23.29 10.77 -41.26
C THR A 2 -21.95 10.96 -40.57
N ALA A 3 -20.89 11.16 -41.36
CA ALA A 3 -19.53 11.32 -40.86
C ALA A 3 -18.99 12.70 -41.23
N TYR A 4 -18.39 13.38 -40.25
CA TYR A 4 -17.81 14.71 -40.40
C TYR A 4 -16.31 14.68 -40.12
N LEU A 5 -15.55 15.38 -40.93
CA LEU A 5 -14.15 15.72 -40.68
C LEU A 5 -14.03 17.24 -40.63
N ILE A 6 -13.60 17.79 -39.51
CA ILE A 6 -13.34 19.22 -39.34
C ILE A 6 -11.83 19.40 -39.17
N VAL A 7 -11.20 20.16 -40.07
CA VAL A 7 -9.77 20.45 -40.03
C VAL A 7 -9.59 21.95 -39.78
N ASP A 8 -8.96 22.31 -38.66
CA ASP A 8 -8.46 23.68 -38.48
C ASP A 8 -7.15 23.85 -39.27
N VAL A 9 -7.25 24.50 -40.43
CA VAL A 9 -6.13 24.65 -41.36
C VAL A 9 -5.08 25.63 -40.82
N ASP A 10 -5.48 26.66 -40.08
CA ASP A 10 -4.54 27.61 -39.48
C ASP A 10 -3.67 26.91 -38.43
N ASP A 11 -4.31 26.12 -37.57
CA ASP A 11 -3.66 25.32 -36.53
C ASP A 11 -2.80 24.18 -37.12
N LEU A 12 -3.25 23.54 -38.20
CA LEU A 12 -2.49 22.53 -38.93
C LEU A 12 -1.20 23.11 -39.57
N LEU A 13 -1.31 24.23 -40.29
CA LEU A 13 -0.17 24.86 -40.97
C LEU A 13 0.85 25.40 -39.97
N GLN A 14 0.39 26.06 -38.90
CA GLN A 14 1.27 26.54 -37.84
C GLN A 14 2.08 25.40 -37.20
N ARG A 15 1.48 24.21 -37.05
CA ARG A 15 2.16 23.02 -36.52
C ARG A 15 3.16 22.41 -37.52
N LEU A 16 2.79 22.32 -38.79
CA LEU A 16 3.71 21.83 -39.82
C LEU A 16 4.94 22.75 -39.95
N GLU A 17 4.74 24.06 -39.85
CA GLU A 17 5.81 25.06 -39.85
C GLU A 17 6.69 24.99 -38.59
N SER A 18 6.09 24.92 -37.40
CA SER A 18 6.86 24.86 -36.13
C SER A 18 7.75 23.60 -36.03
N ARG A 19 7.38 22.54 -36.76
CA ARG A 19 8.10 21.26 -36.80
C ARG A 19 9.13 21.19 -37.92
N GLY A 20 9.23 22.18 -38.79
CA GLY A 20 10.21 22.21 -39.90
C GLY A 20 9.98 21.12 -40.95
N VAL A 21 8.78 20.54 -41.01
CA VAL A 21 8.44 19.47 -41.94
C VAL A 21 7.97 20.08 -43.26
N ALA A 22 8.81 20.01 -44.30
CA ALA A 22 8.45 20.39 -45.65
C ALA A 22 7.60 19.29 -46.32
N GLN A 23 6.38 19.09 -45.83
CA GLN A 23 5.43 18.16 -46.45
C GLN A 23 4.62 18.85 -47.55
N ASP A 24 4.35 18.10 -48.63
CA ASP A 24 3.44 18.52 -49.68
C ASP A 24 2.03 18.67 -49.10
N LEU A 25 1.51 19.90 -49.06
CA LEU A 25 0.20 20.22 -48.50
C LEU A 25 -0.92 19.42 -49.19
N GLN A 26 -0.77 19.11 -50.47
CA GLN A 26 -1.75 18.28 -51.19
C GLN A 26 -1.76 16.84 -50.66
N ALA A 27 -0.59 16.28 -50.39
CA ALA A 27 -0.48 14.96 -49.77
C ALA A 27 -1.08 14.95 -48.35
N VAL A 28 -0.86 16.01 -47.56
CA VAL A 28 -1.43 16.15 -46.21
C VAL A 28 -2.96 16.16 -46.26
N ALA A 29 -3.55 17.04 -47.07
CA ALA A 29 -5.01 17.15 -47.20
C ALA A 29 -5.63 15.82 -47.65
N ARG A 30 -5.03 15.16 -48.65
CA ARG A 30 -5.48 13.86 -49.14
C ARG A 30 -5.37 12.75 -48.09
N THR A 31 -4.29 12.75 -47.30
CA THR A 31 -4.06 11.75 -46.25
C THR A 31 -5.06 11.89 -45.12
N LEU A 32 -5.33 13.12 -44.66
CA LEU A 32 -6.36 13.37 -43.64
C LEU A 32 -7.73 12.88 -44.11
N LEU A 33 -8.10 13.18 -45.36
CA LEU A 33 -9.37 12.78 -45.93
C LEU A 33 -9.51 11.25 -46.02
N ASN A 34 -8.48 10.54 -46.52
CA ASN A 34 -8.49 9.09 -46.64
C ASN A 34 -8.50 8.39 -45.27
N SER A 35 -7.69 8.87 -44.33
CA SER A 35 -7.65 8.33 -42.97
C SER A 35 -8.98 8.54 -42.24
N ALA A 36 -9.68 9.64 -42.51
CA ALA A 36 -10.98 9.94 -41.89
C ALA A 36 -12.06 9.02 -42.46
N ALA A 37 -12.06 8.83 -43.79
CA ALA A 37 -12.96 7.89 -44.45
C ALA A 37 -12.77 6.46 -43.94
N LEU A 38 -11.51 6.02 -43.77
CA LEU A 38 -11.17 4.72 -43.21
C LEU A 38 -11.62 4.59 -41.75
N ALA A 39 -11.34 5.59 -40.91
CA ALA A 39 -11.72 5.60 -39.49
C ALA A 39 -13.24 5.57 -39.30
N ALA A 40 -13.98 6.25 -40.17
CA ALA A 40 -15.44 6.23 -40.22
C ALA A 40 -16.01 4.93 -40.81
N GLY A 41 -15.20 4.10 -41.47
CA GLY A 41 -15.65 2.86 -42.13
C GLY A 41 -16.41 3.10 -43.44
N LEU A 42 -16.15 4.21 -44.12
CA LEU A 42 -16.79 4.57 -45.39
C LEU A 42 -16.11 3.90 -46.57
N GLY A 43 -16.89 3.57 -47.61
CA GLY A 43 -16.36 2.96 -48.84
C GLY A 43 -15.67 3.95 -49.78
N SER A 44 -15.88 5.26 -49.59
CA SER A 44 -15.26 6.33 -50.36
C SER A 44 -15.16 7.62 -49.53
N PRO A 45 -14.07 8.41 -49.66
CA PRO A 45 -13.96 9.73 -49.05
C PRO A 45 -15.04 10.73 -49.45
N SER A 46 -15.68 10.53 -50.62
CA SER A 46 -16.79 11.38 -51.09
C SER A 46 -18.08 11.27 -50.25
N GLN A 47 -18.16 10.29 -49.34
CA GLN A 47 -19.28 10.11 -48.42
C GLN A 47 -19.08 10.86 -47.08
N LEU A 48 -17.89 11.45 -46.89
CA LEU A 48 -17.50 12.21 -45.71
C LEU A 48 -17.79 13.70 -45.95
N VAL A 49 -18.41 14.37 -44.98
CA VAL A 49 -18.51 15.83 -44.99
C VAL A 49 -17.21 16.40 -44.43
N ALA A 50 -16.29 16.79 -45.31
CA ALA A 50 -14.99 17.33 -44.95
C ALA A 50 -15.01 18.87 -44.98
N ILE A 51 -14.73 19.51 -43.84
CA ILE A 51 -14.78 20.95 -43.63
C ILE A 51 -13.37 21.43 -43.29
N ALA A 52 -12.88 22.42 -44.05
CA ALA A 52 -11.61 23.09 -43.80
C ALA A 52 -11.89 24.50 -43.28
N VAL A 53 -11.64 24.72 -41.98
CA VAL A 53 -11.91 25.99 -41.30
C VAL A 53 -10.62 26.80 -41.13
N ALA A 54 -10.64 28.05 -41.59
CA ALA A 54 -9.49 28.96 -41.54
C ALA A 54 -9.93 30.43 -41.61
N ASP A 55 -9.01 31.36 -41.31
CA ASP A 55 -9.09 32.73 -41.82
C ASP A 55 -8.60 32.77 -43.28
N TRP A 56 -9.47 32.34 -44.21
CA TRP A 56 -9.18 32.29 -45.64
C TRP A 56 -8.83 33.67 -46.24
N ASN A 57 -9.08 34.78 -45.53
CA ASN A 57 -8.61 36.09 -45.97
C ASN A 57 -7.08 36.22 -45.92
N ARG A 58 -6.40 35.48 -45.03
CA ARG A 58 -4.93 35.45 -44.96
C ARG A 58 -4.29 34.83 -46.19
N TYR A 59 -4.96 33.84 -46.77
CA TYR A 59 -4.46 33.06 -47.90
C TYR A 59 -4.95 33.57 -49.27
N ARG A 60 -5.62 34.73 -49.32
CA ARG A 60 -6.22 35.31 -50.54
C ARG A 60 -5.24 36.16 -51.38
N ARG A 61 -4.03 36.47 -50.89
CA ARG A 61 -3.06 37.30 -51.65
C ARG A 61 -2.14 36.42 -52.52
N PRO A 62 -1.90 36.78 -53.80
CA PRO A 62 -0.92 36.09 -54.63
C PRO A 62 0.47 36.60 -54.27
N SER A 63 1.16 35.97 -53.32
CA SER A 63 2.61 36.10 -53.21
C SER A 63 3.24 35.39 -54.42
N SER A 64 3.92 36.16 -55.25
CA SER A 64 4.70 35.74 -56.41
C SER A 64 5.70 34.61 -56.06
N SER A 65 5.30 33.35 -56.21
CA SER A 65 6.15 32.19 -56.52
C SER A 65 5.28 30.94 -56.58
N VAL A 66 5.46 30.15 -57.64
CA VAL A 66 5.05 28.77 -58.04
C VAL A 66 4.42 27.81 -57.00
N GLY A 67 3.60 28.28 -56.05
CA GLY A 67 2.84 27.46 -55.11
C GLY A 67 1.35 27.49 -55.43
N VAL A 68 0.71 26.33 -55.51
CA VAL A 68 -0.75 26.20 -55.49
C VAL A 68 -1.24 26.83 -54.18
N GLY A 69 -2.21 27.75 -54.24
CA GLY A 69 -2.70 28.41 -53.03
C GLY A 69 -3.29 27.38 -52.06
N VAL A 70 -3.02 27.51 -50.75
CA VAL A 70 -3.57 26.64 -49.69
C VAL A 70 -5.07 26.39 -49.89
N GLN A 71 -5.82 27.44 -50.22
CA GLN A 71 -7.25 27.37 -50.50
C GLN A 71 -7.60 26.47 -51.71
N GLN A 72 -6.78 26.52 -52.77
CA GLN A 72 -6.97 25.69 -53.96
C GLN A 72 -6.67 24.22 -53.69
N VAL A 73 -5.71 23.93 -52.79
CA VAL A 73 -5.37 22.56 -52.39
C VAL A 73 -6.55 21.89 -51.68
N PHE A 74 -7.05 22.51 -50.61
CA PHE A 74 -8.17 21.94 -49.85
C PHE A 74 -9.46 21.87 -50.69
N ALA A 75 -9.74 22.89 -51.52
CA ALA A 75 -10.88 22.83 -52.45
C ALA A 75 -10.72 21.72 -53.50
N GLY A 76 -9.50 21.51 -54.02
CA GLY A 76 -9.20 20.49 -55.03
C GLY A 76 -9.36 19.06 -54.52
N GLU A 77 -9.08 18.83 -53.23
CA GLU A 77 -9.27 17.53 -52.56
C GLU A 77 -10.72 17.31 -52.06
N GLY A 78 -11.62 18.29 -52.23
CA GLY A 78 -13.05 18.15 -51.94
C GLY A 78 -13.50 18.63 -50.57
N TYR A 79 -12.71 19.46 -49.88
CA TYR A 79 -13.12 20.10 -48.63
C TYR A 79 -14.06 21.28 -48.88
N ASP A 80 -15.06 21.42 -48.02
CA ASP A 80 -15.85 22.64 -47.91
C ASP A 80 -15.06 23.71 -47.14
N LEU A 81 -14.91 24.89 -47.75
CA LEU A 81 -14.04 25.94 -47.24
C LEU A 81 -14.84 26.90 -46.36
N PHE A 82 -14.70 26.78 -45.04
CA PHE A 82 -15.41 27.61 -44.08
C PHE A 82 -14.54 28.76 -43.58
N ASN A 83 -14.88 30.00 -43.97
CA ASN A 83 -14.12 31.20 -43.60
C ASN A 83 -14.59 31.79 -42.28
N VAL A 84 -13.71 31.77 -41.27
CA VAL A 84 -13.98 32.38 -39.96
C VAL A 84 -12.80 33.29 -39.59
N PRO A 85 -12.90 34.61 -39.85
CA PRO A 85 -11.83 35.56 -39.56
C PRO A 85 -11.60 35.77 -38.06
N ASP A 86 -12.68 35.83 -37.27
CA ASP A 86 -12.57 35.89 -35.81
C ASP A 86 -12.47 34.48 -35.23
N ARG A 87 -11.25 34.11 -34.84
CA ARG A 87 -10.95 32.77 -34.37
C ARG A 87 -11.59 32.42 -33.02
N LYS A 88 -12.16 33.38 -32.28
CA LYS A 88 -12.82 33.13 -30.98
C LYS A 88 -14.22 32.54 -31.12
N VAL A 89 -14.87 32.73 -32.27
CA VAL A 89 -16.26 32.30 -32.53
C VAL A 89 -16.35 31.10 -33.47
N VAL A 90 -15.23 30.39 -33.70
CA VAL A 90 -15.15 29.30 -34.69
C VAL A 90 -16.11 28.16 -34.34
N ALA A 91 -16.14 27.74 -33.09
CA ALA A 91 -17.04 26.67 -32.65
C ALA A 91 -18.52 27.05 -32.82
N ASP A 92 -18.89 28.28 -32.44
CA ASP A 92 -20.26 28.78 -32.59
C ASP A 92 -20.67 28.89 -34.06
N ALA A 93 -19.76 29.39 -34.92
CA ALA A 93 -19.99 29.50 -36.34
C ALA A 93 -20.15 28.13 -37.03
N LEU A 94 -19.34 27.13 -36.64
CA LEU A 94 -19.47 25.75 -37.14
C LEU A 94 -20.80 25.13 -36.72
N LEU A 95 -21.23 25.32 -35.47
CA LEU A 95 -22.52 24.84 -34.97
C LEU A 95 -23.69 25.48 -35.72
N MET A 96 -23.64 26.80 -35.93
CA MET A 96 -24.69 27.57 -36.64
C MET A 96 -24.75 27.34 -38.16
N HIS A 97 -23.74 26.71 -38.76
CA HIS A 97 -23.73 26.47 -40.21
C HIS A 97 -23.94 25.00 -40.57
N TYR A 98 -23.30 24.08 -39.83
CA TYR A 98 -23.28 22.66 -40.19
C TYR A 98 -24.13 21.77 -39.28
N PHE A 99 -24.48 22.23 -38.07
CA PHE A 99 -25.12 21.41 -37.03
C PHE A 99 -26.43 22.00 -36.48
N SER A 100 -27.03 22.97 -37.19
CA SER A 100 -28.17 23.78 -36.71
C SER A 100 -29.54 23.22 -37.05
N PHE A 101 -29.58 22.08 -37.76
CA PHE A 101 -30.81 21.43 -38.19
C PHE A 101 -31.08 20.24 -37.27
N ASP A 102 -32.20 20.29 -36.52
CA ASP A 102 -32.61 19.35 -35.48
C ASP A 102 -32.79 17.87 -35.93
N ASP A 103 -32.58 17.55 -37.22
CA ASP A 103 -32.83 16.22 -37.80
C ASP A 103 -31.55 15.46 -38.25
N ILE A 104 -30.35 16.03 -38.08
CA ILE A 104 -29.09 15.37 -38.50
C ILE A 104 -28.36 14.84 -37.27
N SER A 105 -28.57 13.56 -36.98
CA SER A 105 -27.77 12.86 -35.96
C SER A 105 -26.42 12.46 -36.56
N VAL A 106 -25.32 12.76 -35.87
CA VAL A 106 -23.95 12.46 -36.34
C VAL A 106 -23.51 11.09 -35.84
N ASP A 107 -23.05 10.22 -36.75
CA ASP A 107 -22.56 8.87 -36.44
C ASP A 107 -21.03 8.81 -36.25
N GLU A 108 -20.27 9.69 -36.92
CA GLU A 108 -18.82 9.84 -36.71
C GLU A 108 -18.45 11.32 -36.76
N LEU A 109 -17.74 11.80 -35.75
CA LEU A 109 -17.19 13.16 -35.72
C LEU A 109 -15.69 13.12 -35.51
N ILE A 110 -14.94 13.61 -36.49
CA ILE A 110 -13.47 13.70 -36.45
C ILE A 110 -13.08 15.18 -36.46
N VAL A 111 -12.36 15.62 -35.42
CA VAL A 111 -11.88 17.00 -35.31
C VAL A 111 -10.35 17.00 -35.25
N ALA A 112 -9.72 17.62 -36.25
CA ALA A 112 -8.27 17.78 -36.33
C ALA A 112 -7.87 19.19 -35.86
N THR A 113 -7.60 19.32 -34.56
CA THR A 113 -7.17 20.57 -33.92
C THR A 113 -6.51 20.32 -32.56
N SER A 114 -5.51 21.11 -32.21
CA SER A 114 -4.95 21.21 -30.84
C SER A 114 -5.60 22.34 -30.02
N ARG A 115 -6.53 23.11 -30.60
CA ARG A 115 -7.14 24.24 -29.89
C ARG A 115 -8.36 23.81 -29.09
N LEU A 116 -8.37 24.19 -27.81
CA LEU A 116 -9.41 23.80 -26.86
C LEU A 116 -10.82 24.34 -27.23
N ASP A 117 -10.87 25.53 -27.82
CA ASP A 117 -12.12 26.17 -28.23
C ASP A 117 -12.84 25.41 -29.35
N ILE A 118 -12.09 24.75 -30.25
CA ILE A 118 -12.64 23.92 -31.33
C ILE A 118 -12.79 22.47 -30.87
N SER A 119 -11.89 21.96 -30.03
CA SER A 119 -12.00 20.58 -29.52
C SER A 119 -13.25 20.39 -28.65
N THR A 120 -13.71 21.42 -27.93
CA THR A 120 -14.97 21.39 -27.14
C THR A 120 -16.24 21.30 -28.00
N LEU A 121 -16.13 21.45 -29.33
CA LEU A 121 -17.24 21.23 -30.26
C LEU A 121 -17.83 19.81 -30.11
N VAL A 122 -17.01 18.83 -29.74
CA VAL A 122 -17.42 17.44 -29.54
C VAL A 122 -18.54 17.25 -28.52
N HIS A 123 -18.65 18.14 -27.53
CA HIS A 123 -19.70 18.10 -26.50
C HIS A 123 -20.96 18.87 -26.90
N ARG A 124 -20.87 19.70 -27.94
CA ARG A 124 -21.94 20.62 -28.34
C ARG A 124 -22.71 20.13 -29.57
N VAL A 125 -22.15 19.17 -30.31
CA VAL A 125 -22.78 18.53 -31.46
C VAL A 125 -23.70 17.41 -30.99
N GLN A 126 -24.94 17.38 -31.50
CA GLN A 126 -25.85 16.26 -31.25
C GLN A 126 -25.36 15.01 -31.98
N THR A 127 -25.07 13.95 -31.22
CA THR A 127 -24.52 12.68 -31.71
C THR A 127 -25.49 11.53 -31.43
N THR A 128 -25.42 10.45 -32.22
CA THR A 128 -26.20 9.22 -31.93
C THR A 128 -25.61 8.47 -30.72
N ASP A 129 -26.41 7.61 -30.07
CA ASP A 129 -25.96 6.76 -28.95
C ASP A 129 -24.78 5.82 -29.29
N ARG A 130 -24.50 5.63 -30.60
CA ARG A 130 -23.39 4.81 -31.12
C ARG A 130 -22.32 5.64 -31.83
N ALA A 131 -22.40 6.97 -31.72
CA ALA A 131 -21.48 7.85 -32.41
C ALA A 131 -20.06 7.68 -31.87
N ARG A 132 -19.08 7.68 -32.77
CA ARG A 132 -17.67 7.70 -32.39
C ARG A 132 -17.12 9.09 -32.64
N VAL A 133 -16.50 9.64 -31.61
CA VAL A 133 -15.87 10.95 -31.68
C VAL A 133 -14.36 10.77 -31.60
N ARG A 134 -13.64 11.39 -32.53
CA ARG A 134 -12.18 11.33 -32.63
C ARG A 134 -11.58 12.73 -32.62
N ILE A 135 -10.47 12.86 -31.91
CA ILE A 135 -9.64 14.06 -31.96
C ILE A 135 -8.27 13.69 -32.50
N TRP A 136 -7.85 14.41 -33.54
CA TRP A 136 -6.52 14.33 -34.12
C TRP A 136 -5.73 15.57 -33.70
N ALA A 137 -4.84 15.40 -32.74
CA ALA A 137 -4.03 16.47 -32.18
C ALA A 137 -2.67 15.94 -31.72
N ASP A 138 -1.81 16.81 -31.21
CA ASP A 138 -0.48 16.42 -30.72
C ASP A 138 -0.55 15.86 -29.30
N GLU A 139 -1.42 16.44 -28.46
CA GLU A 139 -1.62 16.04 -27.07
C GLU A 139 -3.09 15.68 -26.82
N PRO A 140 -3.36 14.72 -25.93
CA PRO A 140 -4.72 14.43 -25.50
C PRO A 140 -5.27 15.60 -24.68
N PRO A 141 -6.44 16.16 -25.04
CA PRO A 141 -7.05 17.25 -24.28
C PRO A 141 -7.45 16.76 -22.87
N ALA A 142 -7.02 17.50 -21.84
CA ALA A 142 -7.10 17.09 -20.42
C ALA A 142 -8.53 16.85 -19.88
N ASP A 143 -9.55 17.48 -20.48
CA ASP A 143 -10.92 17.53 -19.95
C ASP A 143 -11.96 16.80 -20.82
N LEU A 144 -11.54 16.00 -21.81
CA LEU A 144 -12.47 15.32 -22.73
C LEU A 144 -12.57 13.82 -22.43
N HIS A 145 -13.73 13.40 -21.91
CA HIS A 145 -14.07 12.00 -21.69
C HIS A 145 -14.88 11.42 -22.88
N ASN A 146 -14.78 10.11 -23.12
CA ASN A 146 -15.45 9.39 -24.23
C ASN A 146 -15.03 9.82 -25.66
N VAL A 147 -13.80 10.30 -25.83
CA VAL A 147 -13.23 10.63 -27.15
C VAL A 147 -12.05 9.70 -27.47
N ILE A 148 -11.99 9.24 -28.71
CA ILE A 148 -10.86 8.48 -29.23
C ILE A 148 -9.78 9.45 -29.69
N PHE A 149 -8.72 9.58 -28.89
CA PHE A 149 -7.56 10.40 -29.27
C PHE A 149 -6.63 9.63 -30.22
N GLN A 150 -6.18 10.30 -31.28
CA GLN A 150 -5.12 9.79 -32.15
C GLN A 150 -4.11 10.90 -32.45
N PRO A 151 -2.80 10.63 -32.33
CA PRO A 151 -1.79 11.63 -32.66
C PRO A 151 -1.83 11.95 -34.14
N LEU A 152 -1.87 13.25 -34.47
CA LEU A 152 -1.93 13.73 -35.86
C LEU A 152 -0.75 13.20 -36.71
N GLU A 153 0.41 13.01 -36.08
CA GLU A 153 1.62 12.43 -36.67
C GLU A 153 1.39 11.01 -37.21
N GLY A 154 0.73 10.17 -36.41
CA GLY A 154 0.40 8.80 -36.79
C GLY A 154 -0.58 8.75 -37.96
N ILE A 155 -1.45 9.75 -38.08
CA ILE A 155 -2.40 9.88 -39.19
C ILE A 155 -1.69 10.34 -40.47
N LEU A 156 -0.74 11.27 -40.35
CA LEU A 156 -0.01 11.88 -41.46
C LEU A 156 1.24 11.10 -41.88
N GLY A 157 1.61 10.03 -41.16
CA GLY A 157 2.83 9.26 -41.42
C GLY A 157 4.11 10.09 -41.26
N ILE A 158 4.06 11.14 -40.44
CA ILE A 158 5.25 11.93 -40.10
C ILE A 158 6.06 11.08 -39.12
N PRO A 159 7.38 10.86 -39.33
CA PRO A 159 8.20 10.25 -38.29
C PRO A 159 8.14 11.15 -37.06
N SER A 160 7.46 10.67 -36.03
CA SER A 160 7.46 11.28 -34.70
C SER A 160 8.88 11.32 -34.19
N LYS A 161 9.27 12.41 -33.53
CA LYS A 161 10.60 12.50 -32.91
C LYS A 161 10.82 11.29 -32.00
N GLY A 162 11.89 10.55 -32.25
CA GLY A 162 12.24 9.41 -31.40
C GLY A 162 12.74 9.92 -30.05
N VAL A 163 12.21 9.39 -28.95
CA VAL A 163 12.64 9.70 -27.58
C VAL A 163 13.36 8.50 -26.98
N ALA A 164 14.54 8.73 -26.42
CA ALA A 164 15.26 7.74 -25.62
C ALA A 164 15.36 8.23 -24.17
N LEU A 165 14.94 7.40 -23.21
CA LEU A 165 14.93 7.69 -21.79
C LEU A 165 15.94 6.81 -21.04
N TYR A 166 16.88 7.44 -20.35
CA TYR A 166 17.86 6.77 -19.50
C TYR A 166 17.68 7.26 -18.06
N ILE A 167 17.36 6.34 -17.15
CA ILE A 167 17.01 6.65 -15.76
C ILE A 167 18.11 6.16 -14.84
N ASP A 168 18.79 7.06 -14.15
CA ASP A 168 19.60 6.74 -12.98
C ASP A 168 18.67 6.51 -11.79
N PHE A 169 18.13 5.29 -11.71
CA PHE A 169 17.07 4.98 -10.75
C PHE A 169 17.58 4.98 -9.32
N GLU A 170 18.84 4.58 -9.11
CA GLU A 170 19.51 4.64 -7.82
C GLU A 170 19.53 6.07 -7.28
N ASN A 171 20.06 7.02 -8.04
CA ASN A 171 20.18 8.41 -7.61
C ASN A 171 18.82 9.09 -7.42
N ILE A 172 17.87 8.87 -8.34
CA ILE A 172 16.51 9.45 -8.23
C ILE A 172 15.78 8.88 -7.01
N SER A 173 15.82 7.57 -6.78
CA SER A 173 15.13 6.94 -5.64
C SER A 173 15.73 7.37 -4.30
N ILE A 174 17.07 7.44 -4.19
CA ILE A 174 17.75 7.90 -2.97
C ILE A 174 17.42 9.37 -2.73
N SER A 175 17.55 10.24 -3.73
CA SER A 175 17.27 11.67 -3.62
C SER A 175 15.83 11.95 -3.17
N LEU A 176 14.85 11.26 -3.77
CA LEU A 176 13.44 11.40 -3.37
C LEU A 176 13.19 10.88 -1.95
N SER A 177 13.82 9.77 -1.56
CA SER A 177 13.72 9.22 -0.20
C SER A 177 14.34 10.14 0.85
N GLU A 178 15.49 10.76 0.56
CA GLU A 178 16.15 11.72 1.45
C GLU A 178 15.30 12.96 1.70
N GLN A 179 14.54 13.38 0.69
CA GLN A 179 13.61 14.51 0.80
C GLN A 179 12.26 14.14 1.43
N GLY A 180 12.07 12.88 1.82
CA GLY A 180 10.89 12.41 2.54
C GLY A 180 9.67 12.15 1.67
N TYR A 181 9.83 12.00 0.35
CA TYR A 181 8.75 11.56 -0.53
C TYR A 181 8.39 10.09 -0.32
N ILE A 182 7.12 9.75 -0.52
CA ILE A 182 6.65 8.37 -0.60
C ILE A 182 6.88 7.89 -2.03
N LEU A 183 7.67 6.83 -2.20
CA LEU A 183 8.02 6.30 -3.51
C LEU A 183 7.02 5.25 -3.96
N ASP A 184 5.91 5.68 -4.56
CA ASP A 184 5.01 4.78 -5.29
C ASP A 184 5.60 4.48 -6.68
N ILE A 185 6.06 3.23 -6.87
CA ILE A 185 6.65 2.76 -8.12
C ILE A 185 5.68 2.83 -9.29
N ASP A 186 4.41 2.47 -9.07
CA ASP A 186 3.43 2.41 -10.15
C ASP A 186 3.10 3.83 -10.63
N GLY A 187 3.00 4.78 -9.69
CA GLY A 187 2.88 6.20 -9.97
C GLY A 187 4.11 6.81 -10.64
N LEU A 188 5.31 6.48 -10.16
CA LEU A 188 6.59 6.95 -10.70
C LEU A 188 6.78 6.51 -12.15
N ILE A 189 6.59 5.21 -12.43
CA ILE A 189 6.68 4.63 -13.78
C ILE A 189 5.66 5.28 -14.71
N SER A 190 4.40 5.36 -14.28
CA SER A 190 3.33 5.94 -15.10
C SER A 190 3.54 7.42 -15.39
N GLY A 191 4.06 8.18 -14.42
CA GLY A 191 4.40 9.59 -14.57
C GLY A 191 5.56 9.81 -15.54
N MET A 192 6.64 9.05 -15.38
CA MET A 192 7.81 9.09 -16.28
C MET A 192 7.43 8.74 -17.72
N ILE A 193 6.67 7.66 -17.94
CA ILE A 193 6.23 7.28 -19.29
C ILE A 193 5.36 8.39 -19.91
N ARG A 194 4.40 8.92 -19.15
CA ARG A 194 3.52 9.99 -19.63
C ARG A 194 4.30 11.25 -20.01
N GLN A 195 5.29 11.63 -19.21
CA GLN A 195 6.11 12.80 -19.48
C GLN A 195 7.02 12.56 -20.70
N ALA A 196 7.66 11.39 -20.80
CA ALA A 196 8.46 11.03 -21.98
C ALA A 196 7.64 11.04 -23.28
N GLN A 197 6.38 10.56 -23.22
CA GLN A 197 5.46 10.56 -24.37
C GLN A 197 5.08 11.97 -24.86
N LYS A 198 5.14 13.01 -24.00
CA LYS A 198 4.90 14.39 -24.45
C LYS A 198 6.01 14.90 -25.37
N HIS A 199 7.23 14.39 -25.22
CA HIS A 199 8.38 14.84 -26.02
C HIS A 199 8.54 14.07 -27.35
N GLY A 200 7.76 13.01 -27.56
CA GLY A 200 7.73 12.23 -28.81
C GLY A 200 7.47 10.73 -28.60
N GLN A 201 7.70 9.93 -29.64
CA GLN A 201 7.53 8.48 -29.57
C GLN A 201 8.70 7.86 -28.82
N VAL A 202 8.42 7.19 -27.70
CA VAL A 202 9.43 6.53 -26.90
C VAL A 202 9.95 5.28 -27.62
N VAL A 203 11.21 5.31 -28.04
CA VAL A 203 11.90 4.24 -28.77
C VAL A 203 12.68 3.33 -27.81
N HIS A 204 13.22 3.91 -26.74
CA HIS A 204 14.02 3.20 -25.75
C HIS A 204 13.81 3.75 -24.35
N MET A 205 13.68 2.87 -23.35
CA MET A 205 13.67 3.22 -21.93
C MET A 205 14.53 2.23 -21.16
N ALA A 206 15.48 2.74 -20.38
CA ALA A 206 16.33 1.92 -19.52
C ALA A 206 16.43 2.54 -18.13
N ALA A 207 16.36 1.71 -17.09
CA ALA A 207 16.50 2.09 -15.69
C ALA A 207 17.69 1.37 -15.05
N TYR A 208 18.68 2.16 -14.65
CA TYR A 208 19.96 1.70 -14.13
C TYR A 208 19.92 1.72 -12.61
N ALA A 209 20.12 0.57 -12.00
CA ALA A 209 20.26 0.45 -10.55
C ALA A 209 20.91 -0.88 -10.17
N PRO A 210 21.45 -0.98 -8.94
CA PRO A 210 21.97 -2.22 -8.35
C PRO A 210 20.82 -3.13 -7.89
N TRP A 211 19.90 -3.47 -8.81
CA TRP A 211 18.69 -4.28 -8.60
C TRP A 211 18.94 -5.62 -7.91
N SER A 212 20.14 -6.18 -8.03
CA SER A 212 20.53 -7.45 -7.42
C SER A 212 20.89 -7.36 -5.93
N GLN A 213 21.04 -6.16 -5.38
CA GLN A 213 21.44 -5.96 -3.99
C GLN A 213 20.35 -5.27 -3.18
N ARG A 214 19.84 -5.99 -2.18
CA ARG A 214 18.91 -5.47 -1.18
C ARG A 214 19.54 -4.31 -0.40
N GLY A 215 18.74 -3.27 -0.12
CA GLY A 215 19.18 -2.11 0.70
C GLY A 215 19.96 -1.04 -0.06
N SER A 216 20.29 -1.29 -1.33
CA SER A 216 20.96 -0.33 -2.19
C SER A 216 20.06 0.85 -2.57
N LEU A 217 18.76 0.58 -2.79
CA LEU A 217 17.74 1.59 -3.06
C LEU A 217 17.02 2.03 -1.78
N GLY A 218 16.37 3.20 -1.84
CA GLY A 218 15.39 3.61 -0.82
C GLY A 218 14.20 2.65 -0.73
N PRO A 219 13.37 2.71 0.31
CA PRO A 219 12.17 1.87 0.41
C PRO A 219 11.17 2.23 -0.70
N LEU A 220 10.85 1.26 -1.56
CA LEU A 220 9.97 1.43 -2.72
C LEU A 220 8.62 0.77 -2.43
N THR A 221 7.53 1.50 -2.59
CA THR A 221 6.16 1.04 -2.33
C THR A 221 5.36 0.91 -3.63
N ASP A 222 4.33 0.07 -3.64
CA ASP A 222 3.31 0.07 -4.70
C ASP A 222 2.10 0.94 -4.34
N HIS A 223 1.11 1.00 -5.24
CA HIS A 223 -0.13 1.75 -5.04
C HIS A 223 -0.95 1.34 -3.80
N THR A 224 -0.67 0.15 -3.22
CA THR A 224 -1.29 -0.33 -1.97
C THR A 224 -0.44 -0.09 -0.73
N GLY A 225 0.72 0.56 -0.89
CA GLY A 225 1.69 0.80 0.19
C GLY A 225 2.56 -0.42 0.53
N ARG A 226 2.53 -1.48 -0.29
CA ARG A 226 3.37 -2.68 -0.10
C ARG A 226 4.81 -2.37 -0.51
N GLU A 227 5.80 -2.70 0.33
CA GLU A 227 7.21 -2.58 -0.07
C GLU A 227 7.52 -3.63 -1.15
N VAL A 228 7.93 -3.18 -2.33
CA VAL A 228 8.08 -4.00 -3.54
C VAL A 228 9.49 -3.88 -4.13
N SER A 229 10.46 -3.46 -3.33
CA SER A 229 11.87 -3.26 -3.71
C SER A 229 12.44 -4.41 -4.56
N ASP A 230 12.14 -5.66 -4.20
CA ASP A 230 12.61 -6.86 -4.92
C ASP A 230 11.81 -7.17 -6.20
N GLU A 231 10.58 -6.66 -6.32
CA GLU A 231 9.70 -6.85 -7.49
C GLU A 231 9.86 -5.74 -8.54
N VAL A 232 10.54 -4.63 -8.22
CA VAL A 232 10.71 -3.47 -9.10
C VAL A 232 11.29 -3.81 -10.48
N PRO A 233 12.34 -4.65 -10.62
CA PRO A 233 12.86 -5.01 -11.93
C PRO A 233 11.81 -5.70 -12.81
N SER A 234 11.00 -6.58 -12.21
CA SER A 234 9.92 -7.27 -12.92
C SER A 234 8.80 -6.33 -13.33
N ARG A 235 8.48 -5.32 -12.48
CA ARG A 235 7.48 -4.29 -12.78
C ARG A 235 7.94 -3.35 -13.90
N LEU A 236 9.20 -2.92 -13.87
CA LEU A 236 9.81 -2.11 -14.93
C LEU A 236 9.78 -2.84 -16.28
N ALA A 237 10.19 -4.11 -16.30
CA ALA A 237 10.16 -4.92 -17.51
C ALA A 237 8.74 -5.05 -18.10
N ARG A 238 7.71 -5.20 -17.24
CA ARG A 238 6.30 -5.21 -17.68
C ARG A 238 5.84 -3.88 -18.26
N ALA A 239 6.41 -2.77 -17.81
CA ALA A 239 6.16 -1.43 -18.34
C ALA A 239 7.02 -1.08 -19.58
N SER A 240 7.74 -2.07 -20.15
CA SER A 240 8.67 -1.88 -21.27
C SER A 240 9.85 -0.95 -20.96
N ILE A 241 10.26 -0.89 -19.69
CA ILE A 241 11.50 -0.24 -19.25
C ILE A 241 12.52 -1.33 -18.98
N ASP A 242 13.69 -1.28 -19.63
CA ASP A 242 14.74 -2.27 -19.46
C ASP A 242 15.46 -2.07 -18.11
N PRO A 243 15.36 -3.00 -17.14
CA PRO A 243 16.09 -2.90 -15.88
C PRO A 243 17.56 -3.31 -16.08
N VAL A 244 18.45 -2.32 -16.15
CA VAL A 244 19.89 -2.56 -16.33
C VAL A 244 20.56 -2.72 -14.97
N PHE A 245 21.09 -3.92 -14.72
CA PHE A 245 21.82 -4.25 -13.49
C PHE A 245 23.20 -3.57 -13.50
N SER A 246 23.38 -2.56 -12.63
CA SER A 246 24.68 -1.95 -12.35
C SER A 246 25.35 -2.62 -11.13
N LEU A 247 26.67 -2.52 -11.06
CA LEU A 247 27.40 -2.85 -9.82
C LEU A 247 27.17 -1.72 -8.80
N PRO A 248 27.15 -1.99 -7.50
CA PRO A 248 27.02 -0.94 -6.49
C PRO A 248 28.28 -0.09 -6.46
N GLY A 249 28.13 1.24 -6.41
CA GLY A 249 29.23 2.18 -6.28
C GLY A 249 28.94 3.52 -6.94
N LYS A 250 29.46 4.61 -6.35
CA LYS A 250 29.10 6.01 -6.64
C LYS A 250 29.17 6.48 -8.11
N ASN A 251 29.80 5.73 -9.03
CA ASN A 251 30.00 6.15 -10.43
C ASN A 251 29.67 5.03 -11.45
N SER A 252 29.16 3.88 -11.02
CA SER A 252 29.02 2.70 -11.90
C SER A 252 27.85 2.81 -12.88
N ALA A 253 26.71 3.34 -12.41
CA ALA A 253 25.55 3.64 -13.23
C ALA A 253 25.87 4.79 -14.20
N ASP A 254 26.53 5.85 -13.72
CA ASP A 254 26.84 7.04 -14.52
C ASP A 254 27.73 6.74 -15.72
N MET A 255 28.81 5.98 -15.50
CA MET A 255 29.70 5.57 -16.59
C MET A 255 28.98 4.74 -17.65
N ARG A 256 28.01 3.92 -17.23
CA ARG A 256 27.26 3.05 -18.13
C ARG A 256 26.24 3.84 -18.95
N ILE A 257 25.47 4.70 -18.28
CA ILE A 257 24.53 5.63 -18.93
C ILE A 257 25.28 6.52 -19.93
N ALA A 258 26.38 7.14 -19.51
CA ALA A 258 27.18 8.00 -20.38
C ALA A 258 27.66 7.28 -21.63
N LYS A 259 28.14 6.03 -21.50
CA LYS A 259 28.58 5.22 -22.64
C LYS A 259 27.43 4.88 -23.58
N GLU A 260 26.32 4.36 -23.05
CA GLU A 260 25.17 3.94 -23.87
C GLU A 260 24.53 5.12 -24.59
N VAL A 261 24.35 6.27 -23.92
CA VAL A 261 23.86 7.51 -24.54
C VAL A 261 24.79 7.98 -25.66
N LEU A 262 26.11 7.94 -25.47
CA LEU A 262 27.05 8.35 -26.51
C LEU A 262 27.04 7.41 -27.70
N ASP A 263 26.97 6.09 -27.47
CA ASP A 263 26.90 5.07 -28.51
C ASP A 263 25.57 5.16 -29.30
N ASP A 264 24.43 5.30 -28.62
CA ASP A 264 23.13 5.44 -29.26
C ASP A 264 22.97 6.77 -29.98
N SER A 265 23.54 7.85 -29.43
CA SER A 265 23.55 9.15 -30.12
C SER A 265 24.44 9.17 -31.38
N ALA A 266 25.30 8.17 -31.58
CA ALA A 266 26.15 8.06 -32.77
C ALA A 266 25.51 7.20 -33.90
N ARG A 267 24.40 6.50 -33.63
CA ARG A 267 23.74 5.62 -34.60
C ARG A 267 22.94 6.41 -35.65
N PRO A 268 22.79 5.91 -36.89
CA PRO A 268 21.95 6.55 -37.93
C PRO A 268 20.46 6.58 -37.59
N ASP A 269 19.94 5.54 -36.93
CA ASP A 269 18.52 5.39 -36.51
C ASP A 269 18.28 5.86 -35.07
N SER A 270 19.11 6.78 -34.60
CA SER A 270 19.07 7.27 -33.22
C SER A 270 17.86 8.17 -32.96
N ALA A 271 17.41 8.20 -31.71
CA ALA A 271 16.43 9.17 -31.21
C ALA A 271 16.83 10.63 -31.50
N ASP A 272 15.82 11.49 -31.63
CA ASP A 272 15.97 12.95 -31.81
C ASP A 272 16.05 13.67 -30.46
N VAL A 273 15.41 13.10 -29.44
CA VAL A 273 15.34 13.62 -28.07
C VAL A 273 15.91 12.59 -27.09
N PHE A 274 16.88 13.01 -26.29
CA PHE A 274 17.47 12.22 -25.22
C PHE A 274 17.04 12.79 -23.87
N ILE A 275 16.32 11.98 -23.10
CA ILE A 275 15.93 12.29 -21.72
C ILE A 275 16.87 11.54 -20.78
N ILE A 276 17.58 12.26 -19.93
CA ILE A 276 18.50 11.69 -18.95
C ILE A 276 18.01 12.09 -17.57
N ALA A 277 17.50 11.12 -16.82
CA ALA A 277 17.06 11.34 -15.44
C ALA A 277 18.23 11.10 -14.49
N SER A 278 19.01 12.15 -14.24
CA SER A 278 20.09 12.17 -13.23
C SER A 278 20.36 13.61 -12.78
N GLY A 279 20.71 13.77 -11.50
CA GLY A 279 21.05 15.06 -10.89
C GLY A 279 22.55 15.41 -10.93
N ASP A 280 23.40 14.51 -11.46
CA ASP A 280 24.86 14.65 -11.37
C ASP A 280 25.45 15.62 -12.41
N ARG A 281 26.49 16.35 -12.00
CA ARG A 281 27.30 17.23 -12.85
C ARG A 281 28.18 16.47 -13.83
N ASP A 282 28.47 15.21 -13.57
CA ASP A 282 29.42 14.41 -14.36
C ASP A 282 28.88 14.10 -15.78
N PHE A 283 27.58 14.34 -16.03
CA PHE A 283 26.96 14.22 -17.35
C PHE A 283 27.15 15.44 -18.30
N ASN A 284 27.77 16.53 -17.85
CA ASN A 284 27.91 17.75 -18.66
C ASN A 284 28.64 17.52 -20.00
N GLU A 285 29.65 16.64 -20.02
CA GLU A 285 30.36 16.28 -21.25
C GLU A 285 29.45 15.50 -22.22
N VAL A 286 28.60 14.62 -21.68
CA VAL A 286 27.62 13.84 -22.45
C VAL A 286 26.58 14.76 -23.08
N PHE A 287 26.02 15.69 -22.31
CA PHE A 287 25.04 16.66 -22.81
C PHE A 287 25.61 17.50 -23.97
N SER A 288 26.86 17.96 -23.83
CA SER A 288 27.54 18.76 -24.85
C SER A 288 27.79 17.97 -26.15
N ALA A 289 28.19 16.70 -26.02
CA ALA A 289 28.43 15.81 -27.15
C ALA A 289 27.15 15.47 -27.92
N VAL A 290 26.04 15.19 -27.22
CA VAL A 290 24.73 14.92 -27.86
C VAL A 290 24.22 16.18 -28.58
N ARG A 291 24.39 17.36 -27.99
CA ARG A 291 23.99 18.63 -28.64
C ARG A 291 24.82 18.99 -29.87
N THR A 292 26.11 18.68 -29.87
CA THR A 292 26.97 18.89 -31.07
C THR A 292 26.49 18.06 -32.26
N ARG A 293 25.71 16.99 -32.01
CA ARG A 293 25.06 16.15 -33.02
C ARG A 293 23.65 16.64 -33.42
N ASN A 294 23.29 17.88 -33.09
CA ASN A 294 21.97 18.49 -33.36
C ASN A 294 20.77 17.77 -32.73
N LYS A 295 20.96 17.16 -31.56
CA LYS A 295 19.89 16.46 -30.81
C LYS A 295 19.45 17.25 -29.59
N GLN A 296 18.19 17.09 -29.20
CA GLN A 296 17.64 17.72 -28.00
C GLN A 296 17.98 16.88 -26.77
N VAL A 297 18.34 17.55 -25.67
CA VAL A 297 18.66 16.92 -24.38
C VAL A 297 17.74 17.53 -23.32
N ILE A 298 17.04 16.66 -22.60
CA ILE A 298 16.18 17.02 -21.47
C ILE A 298 16.72 16.30 -20.23
N VAL A 299 16.86 17.03 -19.13
CA VAL A 299 17.36 16.49 -17.87
C VAL A 299 16.20 16.40 -16.88
N TRP A 300 15.99 15.22 -16.31
CA TRP A 300 15.06 15.05 -15.19
C TRP A 300 15.84 14.98 -13.88
N GLY A 301 15.61 15.97 -13.02
CA GLY A 301 16.28 16.10 -11.72
C GLY A 301 15.31 15.96 -10.55
N VAL A 302 15.87 15.96 -9.35
CA VAL A 302 15.13 16.11 -8.08
C VAL A 302 15.54 17.44 -7.45
N ARG A 303 14.59 18.28 -7.06
CA ARG A 303 14.85 19.66 -6.60
C ARG A 303 15.64 19.64 -5.30
N GLY A 304 16.79 20.28 -5.27
CA GLY A 304 17.66 20.31 -4.09
C GLY A 304 18.72 19.22 -4.03
N SER A 305 18.61 18.18 -4.87
CA SER A 305 19.68 17.19 -5.10
C SER A 305 20.36 17.36 -6.47
N THR A 306 19.78 18.17 -7.36
CA THR A 306 20.34 18.48 -8.69
C THR A 306 21.47 19.52 -8.59
N SER A 307 22.56 19.31 -9.34
CA SER A 307 23.70 20.25 -9.35
C SER A 307 23.33 21.62 -9.94
N ARG A 308 23.73 22.70 -9.24
CA ARG A 308 23.54 24.10 -9.70
C ARG A 308 24.15 24.38 -11.07
N THR A 309 25.19 23.64 -11.48
CA THR A 309 25.81 23.80 -12.80
C THR A 309 24.90 23.28 -13.91
N VAL A 310 24.10 22.25 -13.64
CA VAL A 310 23.10 21.72 -14.58
C VAL A 310 21.90 22.66 -14.64
N GLU A 311 21.41 23.13 -13.49
CA GLU A 311 20.30 24.09 -13.40
C GLU A 311 20.60 25.46 -14.04
N SER A 312 21.84 25.95 -13.92
CA SER A 312 22.26 27.25 -14.46
C SER A 312 22.66 27.22 -15.93
N ASN A 313 22.62 26.05 -16.58
CA ASN A 313 22.95 25.92 -17.98
C ASN A 313 21.74 26.31 -18.85
N PRO A 314 21.74 27.49 -19.52
CA PRO A 314 20.60 27.99 -20.30
C PRO A 314 20.33 27.16 -21.57
N ALA A 315 21.16 26.16 -21.79
CA ALA A 315 21.23 25.34 -22.97
C ALA A 315 20.59 23.95 -22.75
N LEU A 316 20.10 23.65 -21.55
CA LEU A 316 19.43 22.40 -21.18
C LEU A 316 18.01 22.70 -20.70
N GLU A 317 17.08 21.80 -21.05
CA GLU A 317 15.73 21.80 -20.49
C GLU A 317 15.73 20.91 -19.25
N VAL A 318 15.43 21.49 -18.08
CA VAL A 318 15.44 20.78 -16.80
C VAL A 318 14.02 20.67 -16.27
N GLU A 319 13.55 19.44 -16.03
CA GLU A 319 12.27 19.13 -15.43
C GLU A 319 12.47 18.37 -14.11
N TYR A 320 11.52 18.48 -13.18
CA TYR A 320 11.63 17.86 -11.86
C TYR A 320 10.68 16.68 -11.71
N VAL A 321 11.21 15.53 -11.29
CA VAL A 321 10.46 14.26 -11.19
C VAL A 321 9.27 14.37 -10.25
N GLU A 322 9.44 15.01 -9.11
CA GLU A 322 8.39 15.21 -8.12
C GLU A 322 7.22 16.05 -8.64
N ASP A 323 7.46 17.00 -9.56
CA ASP A 323 6.46 17.94 -10.07
C ASP A 323 5.52 17.24 -11.06
N PHE A 324 6.05 16.43 -11.99
CA PHE A 324 5.24 15.73 -12.99
C PHE A 324 4.70 14.37 -12.52
N CYS A 325 5.30 13.75 -11.50
CA CYS A 325 4.77 12.54 -10.85
C CYS A 325 3.75 12.85 -9.72
N ASN A 326 3.54 14.13 -9.38
CA ASN A 326 2.64 14.58 -8.30
C ASN A 326 2.91 13.85 -6.97
N MET A 327 4.19 13.80 -6.58
CA MET A 327 4.66 12.98 -5.47
C MET A 327 4.22 13.56 -4.13
N LYS A 328 3.72 12.71 -3.23
CA LYS A 328 3.32 13.10 -1.88
C LYS A 328 4.49 12.94 -0.90
N ARG A 329 4.69 13.93 -0.04
CA ARG A 329 5.62 13.82 1.10
C ARG A 329 4.94 13.20 2.29
N HIS A 330 5.72 12.45 3.09
CA HIS A 330 5.23 11.91 4.36
C HIS A 330 4.66 13.00 5.28
N ILE A 331 5.31 14.17 5.32
CA ILE A 331 4.88 15.32 6.14
C ILE A 331 3.53 15.87 5.65
N ASP A 332 3.31 15.94 4.34
CA ASP A 332 2.08 16.48 3.77
C ASP A 332 0.89 15.53 3.99
N VAL A 333 1.13 14.21 3.96
CA VAL A 333 0.12 13.20 4.32
C VAL A 333 -0.21 13.26 5.81
N ILE A 334 0.80 13.40 6.68
CA ILE A 334 0.62 13.52 8.13
C ILE A 334 -0.04 14.86 8.51
N ALA A 335 0.29 15.95 7.83
CA ALA A 335 -0.32 17.26 8.05
C ALA A 335 -1.76 17.30 7.54
N ALA A 336 -2.06 16.67 6.40
CA ALA A 336 -3.42 16.51 5.89
C ALA A 336 -4.28 15.63 6.82
N SER A 337 -3.70 14.60 7.44
CA SER A 337 -4.39 13.80 8.45
C SER A 337 -4.58 14.55 9.77
N ALA A 338 -3.66 15.47 10.13
CA ALA A 338 -3.77 16.30 11.34
C ALA A 338 -4.73 17.50 11.20
N ALA A 339 -5.04 17.93 9.97
CA ALA A 339 -5.94 19.06 9.68
C ALA A 339 -7.40 18.63 9.40
N ALA A 340 -7.67 17.33 9.30
CA ALA A 340 -9.01 16.79 9.12
C ALA A 340 -9.75 16.72 10.47
N SER A 341 -11.02 17.16 10.50
CA SER A 341 -11.90 17.00 11.67
C SER A 341 -12.12 15.51 12.02
N PRO A 342 -12.31 15.14 13.29
CA PRO A 342 -12.31 13.74 13.75
C PRO A 342 -13.52 12.89 13.34
N GLU A 343 -14.32 13.31 12.35
CA GLU A 343 -15.55 12.61 11.97
C GLU A 343 -15.52 11.96 10.58
N ALA A 344 -14.40 11.99 9.85
CA ALA A 344 -14.29 11.27 8.58
C ALA A 344 -12.84 10.99 8.12
N LEU A 345 -12.11 10.13 8.84
CA LEU A 345 -10.98 9.36 8.30
C LEU A 345 -10.96 7.99 9.00
N ASP A 346 -11.68 7.03 8.44
CA ASP A 346 -11.56 5.63 8.82
C ASP A 346 -10.15 5.12 8.46
N GLU A 347 -9.50 4.52 9.45
CA GLU A 347 -8.27 3.69 9.44
C GLU A 347 -6.90 4.41 9.34
N GLU A 348 -6.10 4.31 10.43
CA GLU A 348 -4.64 4.52 10.35
C GLU A 348 -4.04 3.62 9.24
N PRO A 349 -3.05 4.11 8.47
CA PRO A 349 -2.43 3.31 7.42
C PRO A 349 -1.81 2.02 7.99
N GLU A 350 -1.93 0.94 7.22
CA GLU A 350 -1.39 -0.38 7.57
C GLU A 350 0.12 -0.33 7.89
N PHE A 351 0.51 -0.80 9.06
CA PHE A 351 1.90 -0.82 9.52
C PHE A 351 2.62 -2.05 8.96
N ARG A 352 3.29 -1.88 7.83
CA ARG A 352 4.05 -2.94 7.14
C ARG A 352 5.54 -2.96 7.51
N PRO A 353 6.20 -4.12 7.43
CA PRO A 353 7.63 -4.21 7.70
C PRO A 353 8.43 -3.41 6.67
N SER A 354 9.51 -2.76 7.10
CA SER A 354 10.36 -1.94 6.23
C SER A 354 11.86 -2.08 6.53
N GLN A 355 12.70 -1.31 5.84
CA GLN A 355 14.12 -1.14 6.22
C GLN A 355 14.29 -0.66 7.66
N TRP A 356 13.36 0.12 8.21
CA TRP A 356 13.36 0.51 9.62
C TRP A 356 13.16 -0.68 10.54
N SER A 357 12.21 -1.56 10.20
CA SER A 357 11.98 -2.79 10.95
C SER A 357 13.22 -3.69 10.93
N THR A 358 13.87 -3.82 9.78
CA THR A 358 15.15 -4.55 9.64
C THR A 358 16.22 -3.99 10.58
N LEU A 359 16.42 -2.66 10.58
CA LEU A 359 17.38 -1.98 11.45
C LEU A 359 17.08 -2.21 12.94
N ILE A 360 15.81 -2.09 13.36
CA ILE A 360 15.38 -2.31 14.74
C ILE A 360 15.62 -3.75 15.16
N LEU A 361 15.23 -4.73 14.33
CA LEU A 361 15.39 -6.15 14.61
C LEU A 361 16.87 -6.54 14.75
N GLN A 362 17.73 -6.07 13.84
CA GLN A 362 19.16 -6.36 13.89
C GLN A 362 19.85 -5.71 15.08
N LEU A 363 19.47 -4.48 15.44
CA LEU A 363 19.99 -3.84 16.65
C LEU A 363 19.54 -4.57 17.92
N ASP A 364 18.30 -5.07 17.97
CA ASP A 364 17.81 -5.85 19.11
C ASP A 364 18.53 -7.20 19.26
N ILE A 365 18.89 -7.85 18.15
CA ILE A 365 19.75 -9.06 18.18
C ILE A 365 21.11 -8.73 18.79
N LEU A 366 21.77 -7.65 18.33
CA LEU A 366 23.07 -7.24 18.87
C LEU A 366 23.02 -6.88 20.35
N LEU A 367 21.96 -6.20 20.79
CA LEU A 367 21.76 -5.86 22.21
C LEU A 367 21.62 -7.13 23.07
N LYS A 368 20.86 -8.12 22.58
CA LYS A 368 20.69 -9.41 23.25
C LYS A 368 22.00 -10.19 23.33
N GLU A 369 22.77 -10.26 22.24
CA GLU A 369 24.09 -10.91 22.21
C GLU A 369 25.14 -10.23 23.09
N ALA A 370 25.06 -8.89 23.21
CA ALA A 370 25.98 -8.12 24.02
C ALA A 370 25.63 -8.12 25.51
N GLU A 371 24.41 -8.55 25.87
CA GLU A 371 23.82 -8.40 27.21
C GLU A 371 23.96 -6.96 27.74
N ALA A 372 23.81 -5.97 26.85
CA ALA A 372 24.09 -4.56 27.14
C ALA A 372 22.93 -3.66 26.68
N PRO A 373 22.72 -2.49 27.33
CA PRO A 373 21.66 -1.56 26.97
C PRO A 373 21.95 -0.74 25.70
N THR A 374 23.21 -0.71 25.27
CA THR A 374 23.68 0.00 24.07
C THR A 374 24.72 -0.83 23.32
N VAL A 375 24.88 -0.57 22.02
CA VAL A 375 25.87 -1.23 21.16
C VAL A 375 26.73 -0.18 20.47
N ALA A 376 28.01 -0.48 20.22
CA ALA A 376 28.90 0.40 19.47
C ALA A 376 28.40 0.60 18.02
N LEU A 377 28.46 1.83 17.50
CA LEU A 377 27.98 2.17 16.16
C LEU A 377 28.63 1.31 15.07
N GLU A 378 29.95 1.11 15.17
CA GLU A 378 30.71 0.28 14.24
C GLU A 378 30.21 -1.18 14.21
N ARG A 379 29.78 -1.72 15.35
CA ARG A 379 29.23 -3.08 15.42
C ARG A 379 27.88 -3.17 14.71
N LEU A 380 27.03 -2.14 14.82
CA LEU A 380 25.78 -2.06 14.07
C LEU A 380 26.03 -1.98 12.57
N VAL A 381 26.95 -1.13 12.12
CA VAL A 381 27.33 -1.01 10.70
C VAL A 381 27.79 -2.36 10.14
N ARG A 382 28.72 -3.04 10.84
CA ARG A 382 29.20 -4.37 10.43
C ARG A 382 28.07 -5.40 10.37
N GLN A 383 27.15 -5.39 11.33
CA GLN A 383 26.00 -6.30 11.34
C GLN A 383 25.10 -6.07 10.12
N LEU A 384 24.74 -4.82 9.81
CA LEU A 384 23.87 -4.50 8.68
C LEU A 384 24.47 -4.92 7.34
N ILE A 385 25.79 -4.80 7.20
CA ILE A 385 26.51 -5.30 6.01
C ILE A 385 26.53 -6.84 5.99
N ALA A 386 26.81 -7.47 7.13
CA ALA A 386 26.90 -8.93 7.24
C ALA A 386 25.56 -9.62 6.92
N THR A 387 24.44 -9.04 7.36
CA THR A 387 23.08 -9.52 7.08
C THR A 387 22.55 -9.08 5.71
N ARG A 388 23.36 -8.34 4.93
CA ARG A 388 22.99 -7.76 3.63
C ARG A 388 21.74 -6.88 3.73
N ALA A 389 21.55 -6.23 4.88
CA ALA A 389 20.54 -5.19 5.05
C ALA A 389 20.95 -3.92 4.28
N VAL A 390 22.26 -3.65 4.17
CA VAL A 390 22.86 -2.58 3.37
C VAL A 390 24.11 -3.10 2.64
N PRO A 391 24.48 -2.53 1.48
CA PRO A 391 25.60 -3.00 0.68
C PRO A 391 26.98 -2.59 1.23
N ASP A 392 27.08 -1.41 1.85
CA ASP A 392 28.34 -0.80 2.31
C ASP A 392 28.15 0.10 3.54
N ALA A 393 29.28 0.59 4.06
CA ALA A 393 29.32 1.42 5.27
C ALA A 393 28.70 2.82 5.06
N ASP A 394 28.92 3.46 3.91
CA ASP A 394 28.34 4.78 3.61
C ASP A 394 26.81 4.69 3.64
N ARG A 395 26.24 3.60 3.10
CA ARG A 395 24.80 3.36 3.13
C ARG A 395 24.30 3.05 4.53
N ALA A 396 25.06 2.28 5.32
CA ALA A 396 24.74 2.01 6.72
C ALA A 396 24.66 3.31 7.53
N ASP A 397 25.67 4.18 7.40
CA ASP A 397 25.73 5.47 8.09
C ASP A 397 24.56 6.37 7.68
N THR A 398 24.23 6.40 6.39
CA THR A 398 23.07 7.14 5.88
C THR A 398 21.77 6.65 6.50
N LEU A 399 21.55 5.32 6.53
CA LEU A 399 20.35 4.71 7.11
C LEU A 399 20.24 5.01 8.62
N ILE A 400 21.35 4.89 9.35
CA ILE A 400 21.41 5.16 10.79
C ILE A 400 21.12 6.63 11.09
N ASN A 401 21.72 7.56 10.33
CA ASN A 401 21.48 9.00 10.47
C ASN A 401 20.02 9.36 10.17
N GLN A 402 19.42 8.79 9.12
CA GLN A 402 18.01 8.97 8.83
C GLN A 402 17.11 8.42 9.95
N ALA A 403 17.45 7.25 10.50
CA ALA A 403 16.72 6.64 11.59
C ALA A 403 16.81 7.47 12.89
N ALA A 404 18.00 7.98 13.21
CA ALA A 404 18.21 8.91 14.33
C ALA A 404 17.42 10.22 14.13
N GLY A 405 17.45 10.80 12.94
CA GLY A 405 16.69 12.00 12.59
C GLY A 405 15.16 11.83 12.70
N ARG A 406 14.67 10.60 12.49
CA ARG A 406 13.26 10.20 12.69
C ARG A 406 12.94 9.80 14.15
N GLY A 407 13.93 9.85 15.04
CA GLY A 407 13.79 9.46 16.44
C GLY A 407 13.57 7.95 16.64
N LEU A 408 13.96 7.10 15.69
CA LEU A 408 13.93 5.63 15.83
C LEU A 408 15.09 5.12 16.69
N LEU A 409 16.22 5.82 16.63
CA LEU A 409 17.45 5.49 17.35
C LEU A 409 17.86 6.65 18.25
N ILE A 410 18.45 6.32 19.39
CA ILE A 410 19.15 7.23 20.27
C ILE A 410 20.64 6.94 20.08
N VAL A 411 21.35 7.90 19.48
CA VAL A 411 22.80 7.82 19.26
C VAL A 411 23.47 8.69 20.34
N ASP A 412 24.38 8.10 21.10
CA ASP A 412 25.25 8.83 22.04
C ASP A 412 26.58 9.16 21.35
N PRO A 413 26.80 10.41 20.92
CA PRO A 413 28.01 10.81 20.22
C PRO A 413 29.25 10.85 21.12
N ALA A 414 29.12 10.88 22.45
CA ALA A 414 30.26 10.88 23.35
C ALA A 414 30.83 9.48 23.54
N MET A 415 29.95 8.47 23.54
CA MET A 415 30.30 7.06 23.74
C MET A 415 30.38 6.26 22.45
N ASP A 416 29.99 6.84 21.30
CA ASP A 416 29.86 6.18 20.00
C ASP A 416 28.97 4.93 20.05
N THR A 417 27.87 5.03 20.80
CA THR A 417 26.91 3.93 20.99
C THR A 417 25.52 4.29 20.51
N VAL A 418 24.74 3.26 20.19
CA VAL A 418 23.38 3.37 19.66
C VAL A 418 22.43 2.41 20.38
N THR A 419 21.20 2.85 20.58
CA THR A 419 20.10 2.04 21.12
C THR A 419 18.76 2.45 20.48
N PRO A 420 17.77 1.55 20.32
CA PRO A 420 16.46 1.92 19.83
C PRO A 420 15.74 2.87 20.78
N ASN A 421 14.98 3.81 20.24
CA ASN A 421 14.13 4.69 21.05
C ASN A 421 12.82 3.95 21.44
N PRO A 422 12.62 3.56 22.71
CA PRO A 422 11.45 2.78 23.12
C PRO A 422 10.15 3.57 23.05
N SER A 423 10.21 4.90 23.01
CA SER A 423 9.03 5.77 22.93
C SER A 423 8.52 5.96 21.50
N ASN A 424 9.26 5.50 20.48
CA ASN A 424 8.87 5.68 19.09
C ASN A 424 7.81 4.64 18.68
N PRO A 425 6.67 5.04 18.08
CA PRO A 425 5.61 4.12 17.68
C PRO A 425 6.06 3.01 16.72
N ILE A 426 6.98 3.29 15.79
CA ILE A 426 7.50 2.30 14.84
C ILE A 426 8.31 1.23 15.57
N VAL A 427 9.11 1.63 16.57
CA VAL A 427 9.90 0.72 17.40
C VAL A 427 8.98 -0.16 18.23
N GLN A 428 7.96 0.43 18.87
CA GLN A 428 6.97 -0.30 19.67
C GLN A 428 6.18 -1.30 18.82
N LYS A 429 5.60 -0.88 17.69
CA LYS A 429 4.85 -1.75 16.79
C LYS A 429 5.74 -2.88 16.25
N THR A 430 6.97 -2.60 15.82
CA THR A 430 7.91 -3.63 15.32
C THR A 430 8.23 -4.68 16.38
N ARG A 431 8.55 -4.26 17.62
CA ARG A 431 8.87 -5.17 18.72
C ARG A 431 7.65 -5.99 19.14
N LEU A 432 6.48 -5.36 19.28
CA LEU A 432 5.22 -6.03 19.63
C LEU A 432 4.91 -7.18 18.66
N ILE A 433 5.00 -6.92 17.35
CA ILE A 433 4.70 -7.92 16.32
C ILE A 433 5.71 -9.05 16.36
N ARG A 434 7.01 -8.74 16.44
CA ARG A 434 8.07 -9.73 16.61
C ARG A 434 7.78 -10.64 17.80
N ASP A 435 7.57 -10.04 18.97
CA ASP A 435 7.46 -10.76 20.24
C ASP A 435 6.22 -11.66 20.25
N ARG A 436 5.08 -11.18 19.73
CA ARG A 436 3.84 -11.96 19.60
C ARG A 436 4.00 -13.15 18.66
N ILE A 437 4.65 -12.97 17.50
CA ILE A 437 4.87 -14.07 16.54
C ILE A 437 5.85 -15.09 17.11
N VAL A 438 6.98 -14.64 17.68
CA VAL A 438 8.00 -15.51 18.28
C VAL A 438 7.42 -16.31 19.44
N HIS A 439 6.66 -15.65 20.32
CA HIS A 439 5.96 -16.30 21.43
C HIS A 439 5.00 -17.38 20.94
N ARG A 440 4.20 -17.08 19.90
CA ARG A 440 3.26 -18.05 19.33
C ARG A 440 3.97 -19.27 18.75
N VAL A 441 5.10 -19.08 18.08
CA VAL A 441 5.94 -20.19 17.59
C VAL A 441 6.47 -20.98 18.78
N ALA A 442 7.08 -20.33 19.77
CA ALA A 442 7.64 -20.95 20.96
C ALA A 442 6.59 -21.77 21.73
N ASN A 443 5.41 -21.20 21.99
CA ASN A 443 4.31 -21.92 22.66
C ASN A 443 3.83 -23.12 21.87
N THR A 444 3.74 -23.01 20.54
CA THR A 444 3.30 -24.15 19.72
C THR A 444 4.33 -25.29 19.77
N LEU A 445 5.62 -24.98 19.74
CA LEU A 445 6.69 -25.98 19.82
C LEU A 445 6.74 -26.61 21.22
N HIS A 446 6.68 -25.80 22.27
CA HIS A 446 6.87 -26.26 23.64
C HIS A 446 5.64 -26.99 24.20
N VAL A 447 4.48 -26.33 24.20
CA VAL A 447 3.25 -26.79 24.87
C VAL A 447 2.68 -28.02 24.16
N ARG A 448 2.79 -28.07 22.83
CA ARG A 448 2.28 -29.19 22.03
C ARG A 448 3.34 -30.25 21.75
N GLY A 449 4.61 -30.02 22.11
CA GLY A 449 5.72 -30.90 21.78
C GLY A 449 5.92 -31.06 20.26
N TRP A 450 5.63 -30.02 19.48
CA TRP A 450 5.81 -30.06 18.03
C TRP A 450 7.25 -29.71 17.65
N GLU A 451 7.82 -30.43 16.69
CA GLU A 451 9.16 -30.15 16.18
C GLU A 451 9.19 -28.88 15.29
N TYR A 452 8.04 -28.54 14.69
CA TYR A 452 7.90 -27.39 13.80
C TYR A 452 6.45 -26.90 13.77
N VAL A 453 6.25 -25.65 13.34
CA VAL A 453 4.93 -25.07 13.13
C VAL A 453 4.64 -24.97 11.63
N ASN A 454 3.53 -25.52 11.17
CA ASN A 454 3.11 -25.35 9.78
C ASN A 454 2.84 -23.86 9.46
N TYR A 455 3.32 -23.37 8.30
CA TYR A 455 3.19 -21.96 7.93
C TYR A 455 1.73 -21.47 7.90
N GLY A 456 0.83 -22.20 7.24
CA GLY A 456 -0.59 -21.84 7.18
C GLY A 456 -1.29 -21.89 8.55
N PHE A 457 -0.86 -22.82 9.41
CA PHE A 457 -1.34 -22.86 10.80
C PHE A 457 -0.85 -21.64 11.60
N LEU A 458 0.40 -21.23 11.41
CA LEU A 458 0.97 -20.03 12.05
C LEU A 458 0.20 -18.77 11.64
N LEU A 459 -0.04 -18.56 10.34
CA LEU A 459 -0.79 -17.39 9.84
C LEU A 459 -2.20 -17.32 10.44
N LYS A 460 -2.93 -18.44 10.44
CA LYS A 460 -4.26 -18.50 11.09
C LYS A 460 -4.17 -18.18 12.58
N GLY A 461 -3.13 -18.67 13.25
CA GLY A 461 -2.85 -18.35 14.66
C GLY A 461 -2.65 -16.86 14.88
N ILE A 462 -1.78 -16.21 14.08
CA ILE A 462 -1.53 -14.77 14.15
C ILE A 462 -2.82 -13.99 13.88
N GLY A 463 -3.64 -14.43 12.93
CA GLY A 463 -4.93 -13.79 12.63
C GLY A 463 -5.96 -13.85 13.76
N MET A 464 -5.78 -14.74 14.73
CA MET A 464 -6.61 -14.83 15.94
C MET A 464 -5.96 -14.16 17.16
N ASP A 465 -4.81 -13.49 17.00
CA ASP A 465 -4.10 -12.82 18.09
C ASP A 465 -4.74 -11.46 18.40
N HIS A 466 -5.50 -11.39 19.49
CA HIS A 466 -6.17 -10.16 19.90
C HIS A 466 -5.19 -9.04 20.29
N GLY A 467 -3.97 -9.39 20.72
CA GLY A 467 -2.91 -8.41 20.99
C GLY A 467 -2.35 -7.71 19.75
N LEU A 468 -2.77 -8.13 18.55
CA LEU A 468 -2.44 -7.46 17.29
C LEU A 468 -3.65 -6.78 16.63
N LEU A 469 -4.74 -6.53 17.36
CA LEU A 469 -5.94 -5.81 16.87
C LEU A 469 -5.82 -4.28 16.87
N GLY A 470 -4.62 -3.74 17.09
CA GLY A 470 -4.39 -2.30 17.09
C GLY A 470 -4.50 -1.65 15.70
N PRO A 471 -4.63 -0.32 15.62
CA PRO A 471 -4.74 0.40 14.34
C PRO A 471 -3.51 0.16 13.45
N GLY A 472 -3.79 -0.27 12.21
CA GLY A 472 -2.80 -0.67 11.21
C GLY A 472 -2.12 -2.04 11.45
N LEU A 473 -2.58 -2.85 12.42
CA LEU A 473 -2.00 -4.16 12.75
C LEU A 473 -2.93 -5.31 12.33
N ASN A 474 -2.33 -6.41 11.88
CA ASN A 474 -3.00 -7.68 11.58
C ASN A 474 -4.20 -7.64 10.60
N PRO A 475 -4.27 -6.75 9.58
CA PRO A 475 -5.48 -6.60 8.77
C PRO A 475 -5.67 -7.73 7.74
N THR A 476 -4.58 -8.33 7.24
CA THR A 476 -4.64 -9.29 6.12
C THR A 476 -3.70 -10.49 6.30
N ASP A 477 -3.96 -11.58 5.58
CA ASP A 477 -3.02 -12.72 5.51
C ASP A 477 -1.68 -12.32 4.90
N THR A 478 -1.69 -11.41 3.93
CA THR A 478 -0.48 -10.86 3.30
C THR A 478 0.40 -10.15 4.33
N TRP A 479 -0.20 -9.31 5.18
CA TRP A 479 0.51 -8.64 6.28
C TRP A 479 1.21 -9.65 7.20
N ARG A 480 0.50 -10.72 7.57
CA ARG A 480 1.04 -11.77 8.45
C ARG A 480 2.20 -12.49 7.78
N SER A 481 2.06 -12.81 6.49
CA SER A 481 3.10 -13.41 5.66
C SER A 481 4.35 -12.53 5.64
N GLU A 482 4.20 -11.24 5.35
CA GLU A 482 5.31 -10.27 5.27
C GLU A 482 6.07 -10.17 6.60
N TRP A 483 5.35 -10.16 7.73
CA TRP A 483 5.96 -10.16 9.05
C TRP A 483 6.64 -11.49 9.42
N VAL A 484 6.09 -12.63 9.03
CA VAL A 484 6.79 -13.92 9.23
C VAL A 484 8.04 -13.98 8.35
N ASP A 485 7.94 -13.54 7.10
CA ASP A 485 9.03 -13.58 6.13
C ASP A 485 10.20 -12.66 6.53
N ILE A 486 9.93 -11.45 7.06
CA ILE A 486 10.99 -10.61 7.62
C ILE A 486 11.65 -11.29 8.83
N LEU A 487 10.90 -11.90 9.75
CA LEU A 487 11.48 -12.58 10.90
C LEU A 487 12.34 -13.78 10.51
N VAL A 488 11.95 -14.52 9.47
CA VAL A 488 12.78 -15.58 8.89
C VAL A 488 14.04 -15.01 8.25
N ARG A 489 13.89 -13.96 7.45
CA ARG A 489 14.97 -13.29 6.72
C ARG A 489 16.01 -12.67 7.64
N GLU A 490 15.57 -12.10 8.76
CA GLU A 490 16.44 -11.47 9.76
C GLU A 490 17.05 -12.49 10.75
N GLY A 491 16.78 -13.80 10.57
CA GLY A 491 17.40 -14.88 11.34
C GLY A 491 16.79 -15.10 12.73
N ILE A 492 15.58 -14.59 12.98
CA ILE A 492 14.84 -14.79 14.24
C ILE A 492 14.06 -16.10 14.19
N LEU A 493 13.48 -16.40 13.03
CA LEU A 493 12.79 -17.65 12.71
C LEU A 493 13.55 -18.39 11.61
N THR A 494 13.31 -19.69 11.47
CA THR A 494 13.84 -20.50 10.36
C THR A 494 12.69 -21.10 9.57
N ARG A 495 12.83 -21.11 8.23
CA ARG A 495 11.86 -21.73 7.33
C ARG A 495 12.47 -22.93 6.63
N GLU A 496 11.83 -24.08 6.78
CA GLU A 496 12.22 -25.35 6.15
C GLU A 496 11.06 -25.89 5.31
N LEU A 497 11.37 -26.73 4.31
CA LEU A 497 10.38 -27.48 3.56
C LEU A 497 10.39 -28.93 4.04
N VAL A 498 9.26 -29.39 4.57
CA VAL A 498 9.11 -30.74 5.12
C VAL A 498 8.00 -31.47 4.36
N PRO A 499 8.16 -32.76 4.03
CA PRO A 499 7.11 -33.56 3.41
C PRO A 499 5.81 -33.55 4.21
N HIS A 500 4.67 -33.38 3.54
CA HIS A 500 3.37 -33.43 4.18
C HIS A 500 3.10 -34.82 4.76
N ARG A 501 2.63 -34.89 6.01
CA ARG A 501 2.42 -36.17 6.74
C ARG A 501 1.48 -37.14 6.02
N HIS A 502 0.50 -36.64 5.26
CA HIS A 502 -0.44 -37.47 4.51
C HIS A 502 -0.10 -37.58 3.01
N ASN A 503 0.82 -36.74 2.49
CA ASN A 503 1.21 -36.77 1.08
C ASN A 503 2.70 -36.42 0.94
N PRO A 504 3.61 -37.40 1.04
CA PRO A 504 5.06 -37.15 1.11
C PRO A 504 5.68 -36.47 -0.12
N GLU A 505 4.99 -36.49 -1.27
CA GLU A 505 5.39 -35.79 -2.49
C GLU A 505 5.17 -34.27 -2.40
N ASP A 506 4.32 -33.82 -1.48
CA ASP A 506 3.96 -32.42 -1.29
C ASP A 506 4.80 -31.81 -0.16
N LEU A 507 5.71 -30.89 -0.51
CA LEU A 507 6.58 -30.22 0.45
C LEU A 507 5.89 -28.98 1.02
N VAL A 508 5.84 -28.90 2.35
CA VAL A 508 5.11 -27.84 3.03
C VAL A 508 6.09 -26.95 3.80
N PRO A 509 5.94 -25.61 3.72
CA PRO A 509 6.75 -24.70 4.51
C PRO A 509 6.40 -24.82 6.00
N VAL A 510 7.43 -24.98 6.81
CA VAL A 510 7.35 -25.04 8.27
C VAL A 510 8.29 -24.02 8.89
N ILE A 511 7.92 -23.53 10.07
CA ILE A 511 8.62 -22.50 10.82
C ILE A 511 9.13 -23.08 12.14
N LYS A 512 10.37 -22.76 12.48
CA LYS A 512 11.02 -23.07 13.77
C LYS A 512 11.65 -21.80 14.34
N LEU A 513 12.07 -21.86 15.61
CA LEU A 513 12.93 -20.83 16.20
C LEU A 513 14.35 -21.01 15.66
N ALA A 514 15.06 -19.90 15.40
CA ALA A 514 16.42 -19.96 14.87
C ALA A 514 17.47 -20.44 15.90
N ASP A 515 17.16 -20.32 17.19
CA ASP A 515 18.09 -20.63 18.28
C ASP A 515 17.52 -21.78 19.13
N GLU A 516 18.10 -22.98 19.00
CA GLU A 516 17.69 -24.19 19.72
C GLU A 516 18.09 -24.17 21.22
N GLY A 517 18.84 -23.16 21.67
CA GLY A 517 19.49 -23.12 23.00
C GLY A 517 18.84 -22.25 24.08
N VAL A 518 17.71 -21.59 23.81
CA VAL A 518 17.04 -20.74 24.82
C VAL A 518 16.30 -21.64 25.84
N PRO A 519 16.53 -21.50 27.16
CA PRO A 519 15.75 -22.20 28.16
C PRO A 519 14.25 -21.96 27.98
N LEU A 520 13.48 -23.02 28.16
CA LEU A 520 12.05 -23.16 27.91
C LEU A 520 11.18 -22.37 28.92
N SER A 521 11.56 -21.14 29.28
CA SER A 521 10.60 -20.20 29.86
C SER A 521 10.04 -19.39 28.70
N VAL A 522 8.79 -19.65 28.36
CA VAL A 522 8.03 -18.82 27.44
C VAL A 522 8.04 -17.40 28.03
N PRO A 523 8.67 -16.39 27.38
CA PRO A 523 8.66 -15.03 27.91
C PRO A 523 7.21 -14.56 28.02
N PRO A 524 6.81 -13.85 29.09
CA PRO A 524 5.45 -13.33 29.18
C PRO A 524 5.14 -12.46 27.95
N LEU A 525 3.97 -12.67 27.35
CA LEU A 525 3.53 -11.89 26.19
C LEU A 525 3.53 -10.39 26.52
N PRO A 526 4.15 -9.53 25.70
CA PRO A 526 3.98 -8.09 25.84
C PRO A 526 2.50 -7.74 25.67
N GLY A 527 1.92 -7.08 26.68
CA GLY A 527 0.52 -6.67 26.70
C GLY A 527 -0.46 -7.70 27.29
N VAL A 528 0.01 -8.73 27.99
CA VAL A 528 -0.80 -9.48 28.97
C VAL A 528 -0.31 -9.04 30.36
N THR A 529 -1.18 -8.40 31.14
CA THR A 529 -0.88 -8.03 32.53
C THR A 529 -1.14 -9.21 33.46
N GLN A 530 -0.58 -9.19 34.67
CA GLN A 530 -0.96 -10.17 35.70
C GLN A 530 -2.46 -10.07 36.03
N GLU A 531 -3.01 -8.84 36.00
CA GLU A 531 -4.44 -8.57 36.18
C GLU A 531 -5.29 -9.30 35.13
N ASP A 532 -4.87 -9.34 33.85
CA ASP A 532 -5.57 -10.12 32.83
C ASP A 532 -5.61 -11.63 33.16
N VAL A 533 -4.51 -12.16 33.72
CA VAL A 533 -4.40 -13.57 34.13
C VAL A 533 -5.30 -13.84 35.33
N ASP A 534 -5.28 -12.97 36.34
CA ASP A 534 -6.11 -13.06 37.53
C ASP A 534 -7.61 -13.00 37.17
N ASP A 535 -8.01 -12.12 36.25
CA ASP A 535 -9.37 -12.03 35.70
C ASP A 535 -9.79 -13.34 35.02
N MET A 536 -8.88 -13.94 34.26
CA MET A 536 -9.12 -15.21 33.59
C MET A 536 -9.22 -16.37 34.58
N VAL A 537 -8.42 -16.38 35.65
CA VAL A 537 -8.54 -17.34 36.75
C VAL A 537 -9.94 -17.28 37.36
N GLN A 538 -10.44 -16.07 37.67
CA GLN A 538 -11.79 -15.88 38.19
C GLN A 538 -12.87 -16.43 37.23
N ARG A 539 -12.73 -16.13 35.93
CA ARG A 539 -13.63 -16.66 34.89
C ARG A 539 -13.60 -18.18 34.83
N ILE A 540 -12.43 -18.80 34.85
CA ILE A 540 -12.26 -20.26 34.81
C ILE A 540 -12.94 -20.90 36.01
N ILE A 541 -12.69 -20.42 37.23
CA ILE A 541 -13.27 -20.98 38.45
C ILE A 541 -14.80 -20.93 38.39
N VAL A 542 -15.37 -19.76 38.06
CA VAL A 542 -16.83 -19.60 38.00
C VAL A 542 -17.44 -20.46 36.90
N SER A 543 -16.86 -20.50 35.71
CA SER A 543 -17.38 -21.30 34.59
C SER A 543 -17.28 -22.81 34.84
N VAL A 544 -16.20 -23.28 35.49
CA VAL A 544 -16.04 -24.71 35.82
C VAL A 544 -17.05 -25.10 36.90
N GLU A 545 -17.16 -24.34 37.98
CA GLU A 545 -18.13 -24.63 39.05
C GLU A 545 -19.57 -24.61 38.51
N GLN A 546 -19.91 -23.64 37.67
CA GLN A 546 -21.22 -23.55 37.04
C GLN A 546 -21.54 -24.78 36.21
N PHE A 547 -20.54 -25.29 35.47
CA PHE A 547 -20.71 -26.46 34.60
C PHE A 547 -20.87 -27.74 35.42
N THR A 548 -20.04 -27.93 36.45
CA THR A 548 -20.04 -29.14 37.29
C THR A 548 -21.28 -29.20 38.19
N SER A 549 -21.68 -28.07 38.80
CA SER A 549 -22.87 -27.97 39.65
C SER A 549 -24.17 -28.18 38.86
N PHE A 550 -24.34 -27.45 37.76
CA PHE A 550 -25.59 -27.48 36.98
C PHE A 550 -25.82 -28.81 36.26
N ARG A 551 -24.76 -29.45 35.75
CA ARG A 551 -24.88 -30.68 34.96
C ARG A 551 -24.54 -31.97 35.73
N GLY A 552 -24.13 -31.85 37.00
CA GLY A 552 -23.73 -33.00 37.82
C GLY A 552 -22.50 -33.75 37.30
N PHE A 553 -21.65 -33.09 36.52
CA PHE A 553 -20.39 -33.67 36.05
C PHE A 553 -19.26 -33.35 37.03
N ALA A 554 -18.31 -34.26 37.20
CA ALA A 554 -17.14 -34.04 38.06
C ALA A 554 -16.08 -33.12 37.41
N TRP A 555 -16.15 -32.90 36.10
CA TRP A 555 -15.17 -32.14 35.33
C TRP A 555 -15.82 -31.44 34.13
N CYS A 556 -15.14 -30.40 33.62
CA CYS A 556 -15.55 -29.63 32.44
C CYS A 556 -14.58 -29.89 31.27
N PRO A 557 -15.04 -30.13 30.02
CA PRO A 557 -14.14 -30.28 28.89
C PRO A 557 -13.33 -29.00 28.62
N LEU A 558 -12.00 -29.08 28.73
CA LEU A 558 -11.10 -27.91 28.65
C LEU A 558 -11.23 -27.17 27.32
N GLY A 559 -11.38 -27.89 26.20
CA GLY A 559 -11.58 -27.27 24.89
C GLY A 559 -12.92 -26.53 24.75
N SER A 560 -13.97 -26.97 25.44
CA SER A 560 -15.26 -26.27 25.45
C SER A 560 -15.22 -25.05 26.36
N LEU A 561 -14.52 -25.15 27.49
CA LEU A 561 -14.25 -24.03 28.38
C LEU A 561 -13.45 -22.93 27.66
N HIS A 562 -12.34 -23.29 27.02
CA HIS A 562 -11.53 -22.33 26.25
C HIS A 562 -12.33 -21.68 25.13
N ARG A 563 -13.19 -22.44 24.42
CA ARG A 563 -14.06 -21.87 23.39
C ARG A 563 -15.04 -20.83 23.96
N ARG A 564 -15.57 -21.06 25.16
CA ARG A 564 -16.48 -20.11 25.84
C ARG A 564 -15.76 -18.85 26.31
N LEU A 565 -14.56 -19.00 26.86
CA LEU A 565 -13.77 -17.90 27.41
C LEU A 565 -12.89 -17.17 26.39
N ARG A 566 -12.84 -17.65 25.14
CA ARG A 566 -12.08 -17.05 24.04
C ARG A 566 -12.27 -15.53 23.87
N PRO A 567 -13.48 -14.95 24.02
CA PRO A 567 -13.64 -13.49 23.91
C PRO A 567 -12.88 -12.68 24.95
N PHE A 568 -12.47 -13.32 26.06
CA PHE A 568 -11.73 -12.71 27.16
C PHE A 568 -10.25 -13.11 27.18
N ASP A 569 -9.80 -13.90 26.19
CA ASP A 569 -8.43 -14.37 26.07
C ASP A 569 -7.66 -13.51 25.05
N PRO A 570 -6.82 -12.55 25.48
CA PRO A 570 -6.05 -11.69 24.58
C PRO A 570 -4.92 -12.45 23.84
N GLY A 571 -4.71 -13.74 24.14
CA GLY A 571 -3.80 -14.60 23.38
C GLY A 571 -3.51 -15.92 24.08
N THR A 572 -2.88 -15.87 25.25
CA THR A 572 -2.49 -17.06 26.04
C THR A 572 -2.84 -16.94 27.51
N THR A 573 -3.67 -15.97 27.87
CA THR A 573 -4.07 -15.72 29.27
C THR A 573 -4.85 -16.90 29.83
N PHE A 574 -5.71 -17.53 29.01
CA PHE A 574 -6.38 -18.78 29.41
C PHE A 574 -5.40 -19.89 29.73
N GLN A 575 -4.34 -20.03 28.93
CA GLN A 575 -3.35 -21.07 29.15
C GLN A 575 -2.50 -20.79 30.40
N GLN A 576 -2.02 -19.55 30.55
CA GLN A 576 -1.25 -19.10 31.72
C GLN A 576 -2.06 -19.27 33.00
N ALA A 577 -3.34 -18.86 33.00
CA ALA A 577 -4.23 -19.06 34.14
C ALA A 577 -4.39 -20.54 34.49
N VAL A 578 -4.53 -21.44 33.51
CA VAL A 578 -4.61 -22.89 33.78
C VAL A 578 -3.30 -23.44 34.34
N GLU A 579 -2.14 -22.98 33.84
CA GLU A 579 -0.82 -23.37 34.34
C GLU A 579 -0.59 -22.88 35.78
N GLU A 580 -0.89 -21.62 36.08
CA GLU A 580 -0.81 -21.03 37.43
C GLU A 580 -1.72 -21.77 38.40
N MET A 581 -2.97 -22.02 38.01
CA MET A 581 -3.90 -22.78 38.84
C MET A 581 -3.48 -24.25 39.06
N LEU A 582 -2.73 -24.85 38.13
CA LEU A 582 -2.16 -26.19 38.29
C LEU A 582 -0.98 -26.18 39.26
N GLU A 583 -0.11 -25.17 39.18
CA GLU A 583 1.02 -24.97 40.09
C GLU A 583 0.56 -24.71 41.53
N ASP A 584 -0.49 -23.88 41.69
CA ASP A 584 -1.11 -23.58 42.98
C ASP A 584 -1.98 -24.72 43.53
N GLY A 585 -2.26 -25.74 42.73
CA GLY A 585 -3.11 -26.88 43.10
C GLY A 585 -4.59 -26.54 43.22
N SER A 586 -5.05 -25.48 42.55
CA SER A 586 -6.45 -25.04 42.49
C SER A 586 -7.31 -25.87 41.53
N VAL A 587 -6.71 -26.48 40.51
CA VAL A 587 -7.38 -27.34 39.53
C VAL A 587 -6.64 -28.64 39.31
N LEU A 588 -7.37 -29.63 38.79
CA LEU A 588 -6.81 -30.86 38.23
C LEU A 588 -7.18 -30.93 36.75
N VAL A 589 -6.22 -31.30 35.91
CA VAL A 589 -6.42 -31.54 34.48
C VAL A 589 -6.07 -32.99 34.17
N GLU A 590 -7.07 -33.78 33.80
CA GLU A 590 -6.95 -35.21 33.50
C GLU A 590 -7.53 -35.54 32.12
N GLU A 591 -7.21 -36.72 31.60
CA GLU A 591 -7.79 -37.23 30.35
C GLU A 591 -8.96 -38.17 30.65
N TYR A 592 -10.09 -37.89 30.01
CA TYR A 592 -11.32 -38.66 30.15
C TYR A 592 -11.75 -39.26 28.81
N GLU A 593 -12.43 -40.40 28.85
CA GLU A 593 -13.00 -41.01 27.64
C GLU A 593 -14.13 -40.13 27.08
N ASN A 594 -14.12 -39.92 25.76
CA ASN A 594 -15.14 -39.13 25.08
C ASN A 594 -16.26 -40.05 24.56
N PRO A 595 -17.52 -39.91 25.01
CA PRO A 595 -18.62 -40.74 24.51
C PRO A 595 -18.92 -40.55 23.02
N GLN A 596 -18.43 -39.46 22.41
CA GLN A 596 -18.71 -39.06 21.02
C GLN A 596 -17.50 -39.21 20.08
N SER A 597 -16.36 -39.73 20.57
CA SER A 597 -15.12 -39.81 19.81
C SER A 597 -14.24 -40.95 20.32
N GLU A 598 -13.45 -41.58 19.44
CA GLU A 598 -12.45 -42.58 19.85
C GLU A 598 -11.24 -41.96 20.57
N PHE A 599 -11.16 -40.64 20.66
CA PHE A 599 -10.07 -39.90 21.30
C PHE A 599 -10.45 -39.43 22.72
N THR A 600 -9.48 -39.48 23.64
CA THR A 600 -9.63 -38.91 25.00
C THR A 600 -9.82 -37.39 24.94
N THR A 601 -10.51 -36.84 25.93
CA THR A 601 -10.73 -35.40 26.09
C THR A 601 -10.09 -34.94 27.39
N LYS A 602 -9.28 -33.89 27.31
CA LYS A 602 -8.77 -33.22 28.52
C LYS A 602 -9.91 -32.51 29.25
N GLY A 603 -10.14 -32.89 30.49
CA GLY A 603 -11.10 -32.25 31.38
C GLY A 603 -10.39 -31.50 32.49
N ILE A 604 -11.02 -30.43 32.97
CA ILE A 604 -10.57 -29.64 34.12
C ILE A 604 -11.61 -29.73 35.25
N SER A 605 -11.15 -29.91 36.48
CA SER A 605 -11.97 -29.91 37.69
C SER A 605 -11.35 -29.03 38.77
N LEU A 606 -12.20 -28.42 39.60
CA LEU A 606 -11.74 -27.58 40.71
C LEU A 606 -11.39 -28.42 41.94
N VAL A 607 -10.36 -28.00 42.67
CA VAL A 607 -10.06 -28.54 44.00
C VAL A 607 -10.80 -27.69 45.03
N GLU A 608 -11.92 -28.19 45.55
CA GLU A 608 -12.80 -27.44 46.47
C GLU A 608 -12.11 -26.95 47.75
N GLN A 609 -11.00 -27.58 48.14
CA GLN A 609 -10.22 -27.21 49.33
C GLN A 609 -9.19 -26.11 49.05
N SER A 610 -8.99 -25.71 47.80
CA SER A 610 -8.04 -24.63 47.46
C SER A 610 -8.57 -23.28 48.00
N PRO A 611 -7.73 -22.50 48.72
CA PRO A 611 -8.09 -21.16 49.18
C PRO A 611 -8.52 -20.24 48.03
N GLN A 612 -7.80 -20.26 46.90
CA GLN A 612 -8.10 -19.43 45.73
C GLN A 612 -9.49 -19.74 45.16
N VAL A 613 -9.85 -21.02 45.07
CA VAL A 613 -11.19 -21.45 44.62
C VAL A 613 -12.26 -20.98 45.59
N GLN A 614 -12.05 -21.14 46.89
CA GLN A 614 -13.01 -20.72 47.91
C GLN A 614 -13.21 -19.21 47.91
N ASP A 615 -12.14 -18.43 47.79
CA ASP A 615 -12.20 -16.97 47.79
C ASP A 615 -12.99 -16.45 46.58
N VAL A 616 -12.71 -16.96 45.37
CA VAL A 616 -13.45 -16.58 44.16
C VAL A 616 -14.92 -16.96 44.24
N LEU A 617 -15.25 -18.16 44.72
CA LEU A 617 -16.64 -18.58 44.88
C LEU A 617 -17.38 -17.80 45.99
N ASN A 618 -16.67 -17.40 47.05
CA ASN A 618 -17.22 -16.53 48.10
C ASN A 618 -17.53 -15.14 47.56
N ASN A 619 -16.62 -14.55 46.77
CA ASN A 619 -16.81 -13.26 46.12
C ASN A 619 -17.99 -13.30 45.15
N ARG A 620 -18.08 -14.35 44.32
CA ARG A 620 -19.24 -14.62 43.47
C ARG A 620 -20.54 -14.66 44.27
N ASN A 621 -20.56 -15.43 45.36
CA ASN A 621 -21.76 -15.57 46.20
C ASN A 621 -22.14 -14.24 46.87
N ALA A 622 -21.17 -13.43 47.29
CA ALA A 622 -21.41 -12.08 47.80
C ALA A 622 -22.03 -11.17 46.74
N PHE A 623 -21.52 -11.21 45.50
CA PHE A 623 -22.06 -10.45 44.37
C PHE A 623 -23.51 -10.88 44.03
N ILE A 624 -23.80 -12.18 44.01
CA ILE A 624 -25.16 -12.69 43.80
C ILE A 624 -26.11 -12.27 44.94
N ARG A 625 -25.65 -12.25 46.20
CA ARG A 625 -26.47 -11.72 47.31
C ARG A 625 -26.76 -10.23 47.15
N ALA A 626 -25.81 -9.44 46.65
CA ALA A 626 -26.06 -8.03 46.33
C ALA A 626 -27.14 -7.88 45.24
N LEU A 627 -27.07 -8.69 44.17
CA LEU A 627 -28.09 -8.75 43.13
C LEU A 627 -29.47 -9.14 43.68
N LEU A 628 -29.54 -10.15 44.55
CA LEU A 628 -30.77 -10.59 45.21
C LEU A 628 -31.36 -9.49 46.09
N ASN A 629 -30.53 -8.78 46.87
CA ASN A 629 -30.98 -7.68 47.72
C ASN A 629 -31.62 -6.55 46.89
N LEU A 630 -31.00 -6.16 45.77
CA LEU A 630 -31.58 -5.16 44.85
C LEU A 630 -32.90 -5.66 44.24
N TYR A 631 -32.94 -6.92 43.81
CA TYR A 631 -34.13 -7.55 43.24
C TYR A 631 -35.30 -7.62 44.24
N GLU A 632 -35.05 -8.08 45.46
CA GLU A 632 -36.06 -8.24 46.51
C GLU A 632 -36.57 -6.91 47.06
N SER A 633 -35.68 -5.91 47.16
CA SER A 633 -36.05 -4.53 47.52
C SER A 633 -36.72 -3.76 46.38
N ARG A 634 -36.91 -4.38 45.21
CA ARG A 634 -37.49 -3.80 43.99
C ARG A 634 -36.74 -2.57 43.49
N GLN A 635 -35.43 -2.51 43.74
CA GLN A 635 -34.56 -1.48 43.20
C GLN A 635 -34.08 -1.88 41.79
N PRO A 636 -33.98 -0.93 40.84
CA PRO A 636 -33.37 -1.20 39.55
C PRO A 636 -31.92 -1.65 39.71
N ILE A 637 -31.53 -2.74 39.04
CA ILE A 637 -30.15 -3.23 39.04
C ILE A 637 -29.36 -2.40 38.03
N THR A 638 -28.82 -1.27 38.47
CA THR A 638 -27.90 -0.45 37.66
C THR A 638 -26.46 -0.66 38.10
N ARG A 639 -25.49 -0.19 37.28
CA ARG A 639 -24.07 -0.21 37.64
C ARG A 639 -23.83 0.57 38.94
N GLU A 640 -24.46 1.73 39.09
CA GLU A 640 -24.32 2.58 40.29
C GLU A 640 -24.90 1.90 41.54
N ALA A 641 -26.09 1.30 41.43
CA ALA A 641 -26.71 0.58 42.54
C ALA A 641 -25.87 -0.63 42.98
N LEU A 642 -25.26 -1.35 42.02
CA LEU A 642 -24.35 -2.45 42.34
C LEU A 642 -23.07 -1.95 43.01
N GLN A 643 -22.50 -0.84 42.56
CA GLN A 643 -21.32 -0.23 43.18
C GLN A 643 -21.58 0.17 44.63
N GLU A 644 -22.72 0.83 44.91
CA GLU A 644 -23.12 1.20 46.27
C GLU A 644 -23.34 -0.02 47.18
N GLN A 645 -23.94 -1.09 46.63
CA GLN A 645 -24.28 -2.30 47.39
C GLN A 645 -23.06 -3.19 47.68
N THR A 646 -22.10 -3.24 46.76
CA THR A 646 -20.92 -4.13 46.84
C THR A 646 -19.68 -3.43 47.38
N GLY A 647 -19.55 -2.12 47.21
CA GLY A 647 -18.35 -1.37 47.56
C GLY A 647 -17.11 -1.70 46.71
N MET A 648 -17.29 -2.39 45.59
CA MET A 648 -16.22 -2.75 44.65
C MET A 648 -15.72 -1.51 43.90
N ASP A 649 -14.45 -1.55 43.49
CA ASP A 649 -13.92 -0.54 42.57
C ASP A 649 -14.48 -0.74 41.15
N ASP A 650 -14.15 0.18 40.25
CA ASP A 650 -14.70 0.15 38.89
C ASP A 650 -14.25 -1.08 38.09
N HIS A 651 -13.02 -1.57 38.30
CA HIS A 651 -12.45 -2.71 37.57
C HIS A 651 -13.11 -4.02 38.01
N ASP A 652 -13.14 -4.29 39.32
CA ASP A 652 -13.76 -5.49 39.90
C ASP A 652 -15.26 -5.56 39.57
N LEU A 653 -15.95 -4.42 39.63
CA LEU A 653 -17.37 -4.36 39.31
C LEU A 653 -17.64 -4.73 37.86
N ASP A 654 -16.87 -4.19 36.92
CA ASP A 654 -17.03 -4.47 35.50
C ASP A 654 -16.66 -5.92 35.17
N LEU A 655 -15.64 -6.49 35.84
CA LEU A 655 -15.31 -7.92 35.76
C LEU A 655 -16.47 -8.80 36.22
N TRP A 656 -17.01 -8.58 37.42
CA TRP A 656 -18.10 -9.41 37.96
C TRP A 656 -19.38 -9.28 37.15
N ILE A 657 -19.73 -8.08 36.65
CA ILE A 657 -20.83 -7.89 35.71
C ILE A 657 -20.59 -8.73 34.44
N SER A 658 -19.39 -8.65 33.87
CA SER A 658 -19.00 -9.41 32.68
C SER A 658 -19.10 -10.92 32.89
N ILE A 659 -18.62 -11.44 34.03
CA ILE A 659 -18.72 -12.85 34.41
C ILE A 659 -20.19 -13.26 34.51
N MET A 660 -21.01 -12.51 35.25
CA MET A 660 -22.44 -12.82 35.42
C MET A 660 -23.23 -12.79 34.10
N GLN A 661 -22.85 -11.91 33.16
CA GLN A 661 -23.42 -11.90 31.83
C GLN A 661 -23.01 -13.14 31.02
N SER A 662 -21.72 -13.51 31.06
CA SER A 662 -21.21 -14.67 30.33
C SER A 662 -21.83 -15.99 30.80
N GLU A 663 -22.14 -16.10 32.09
CA GLU A 663 -22.81 -17.25 32.69
C GLU A 663 -24.34 -17.16 32.69
N ASN A 664 -24.93 -16.15 32.03
CA ASN A 664 -26.38 -15.94 31.92
C ASN A 664 -27.12 -15.75 33.27
N VAL A 665 -26.40 -15.31 34.31
CA VAL A 665 -27.01 -14.85 35.57
C VAL A 665 -27.66 -13.48 35.37
N LEU A 666 -27.06 -12.65 34.52
CA LEU A 666 -27.42 -11.25 34.32
C LEU A 666 -27.51 -10.92 32.83
N LYS A 667 -28.43 -10.03 32.43
CA LYS A 667 -28.53 -9.56 31.03
C LYS A 667 -28.88 -8.09 30.96
N SER A 668 -28.24 -7.38 30.03
CA SER A 668 -28.55 -5.97 29.76
C SER A 668 -29.96 -5.80 29.21
N VAL A 669 -30.66 -4.78 29.67
CA VAL A 669 -31.99 -4.42 29.15
C VAL A 669 -31.84 -3.77 27.77
N PRO A 670 -32.56 -4.24 26.72
CA PRO A 670 -32.47 -3.67 25.39
C PRO A 670 -32.78 -2.17 25.39
N GLY A 671 -31.88 -1.36 24.83
CA GLY A 671 -32.05 0.09 24.72
C GLY A 671 -31.69 0.89 25.99
N GLN A 672 -31.25 0.24 27.07
CA GLN A 672 -30.80 0.91 28.29
C GLN A 672 -29.41 0.38 28.71
N PRO A 673 -28.32 0.99 28.23
CA PRO A 673 -26.98 0.66 28.70
C PRO A 673 -26.92 0.90 30.22
N HIS A 674 -26.29 -0.01 30.96
CA HIS A 674 -26.15 0.01 32.43
C HIS A 674 -27.40 -0.35 33.26
N LEU A 675 -28.50 -0.79 32.65
CA LEU A 675 -29.60 -1.45 33.37
C LEU A 675 -29.58 -2.96 33.09
N TYR A 676 -29.72 -3.74 34.15
CA TYR A 676 -29.60 -5.19 34.10
C TYR A 676 -30.84 -5.91 34.64
N SER A 677 -31.09 -7.10 34.10
CA SER A 677 -32.13 -8.03 34.55
C SER A 677 -31.46 -9.28 35.12
N LEU A 678 -31.82 -9.62 36.37
CA LEU A 678 -31.39 -10.83 37.06
C LEU A 678 -32.26 -12.02 36.64
N PHE A 679 -31.62 -13.12 36.22
CA PHE A 679 -32.31 -14.39 36.01
C PHE A 679 -32.51 -15.09 37.35
N ARG A 680 -33.61 -14.78 38.05
CA ARG A 680 -33.88 -15.31 39.39
C ARG A 680 -33.99 -16.84 39.44
N THR A 681 -34.37 -17.49 38.33
CA THR A 681 -34.47 -18.95 38.19
C THR A 681 -33.17 -19.62 37.77
N HIS A 682 -32.07 -18.87 37.69
CA HIS A 682 -30.76 -19.42 37.36
C HIS A 682 -30.25 -20.32 38.49
N HIS A 683 -29.68 -21.49 38.15
CA HIS A 683 -29.27 -22.53 39.11
C HIS A 683 -28.45 -21.97 40.29
N THR A 684 -27.40 -21.20 39.99
CA THR A 684 -26.48 -20.64 41.01
C THR A 684 -27.14 -19.55 41.83
N VAL A 685 -28.11 -18.83 41.28
CA VAL A 685 -28.89 -17.83 42.03
C VAL A 685 -29.80 -18.54 43.04
N CYS A 686 -30.48 -19.62 42.63
CA CYS A 686 -31.29 -20.45 43.52
C CYS A 686 -30.46 -21.07 44.66
N MET A 687 -29.27 -21.60 44.33
CA MET A 687 -28.34 -22.15 45.34
C MET A 687 -27.93 -21.08 46.38
N VAL A 688 -27.56 -19.88 45.93
CA VAL A 688 -27.13 -18.80 46.83
C VAL A 688 -28.30 -18.23 47.64
N ALA A 689 -29.52 -18.24 47.09
CA ALA A 689 -30.74 -17.84 47.78
C ALA A 689 -31.20 -18.86 48.85
N GLY A 690 -30.66 -20.09 48.82
CA GLY A 690 -31.08 -21.17 49.70
C GLY A 690 -32.39 -21.85 49.29
N ASP A 691 -32.78 -21.75 48.02
CA ASP A 691 -33.95 -22.46 47.48
C ASP A 691 -33.61 -23.95 47.34
N ASN A 692 -34.42 -24.86 47.91
CA ASN A 692 -34.22 -26.30 47.78
C ASN A 692 -34.27 -26.72 46.30
N THR A 693 -33.15 -27.23 45.77
CA THR A 693 -32.98 -27.61 44.36
C THR A 693 -33.60 -28.96 43.97
N GLU A 694 -34.40 -29.60 44.85
CA GLU A 694 -35.00 -30.92 44.61
C GLU A 694 -36.39 -30.92 43.94
N GLU A 695 -36.99 -29.76 43.67
CA GLU A 695 -38.28 -29.68 42.95
C GLU A 695 -38.15 -28.93 41.61
N THR A 696 -37.49 -29.54 40.61
CA THR A 696 -37.78 -29.27 39.18
C THR A 696 -37.43 -30.47 38.31
#